data_AF-A0A369LLQ2-F1
#
_entry.id   AF-A0A369LLQ2-F1
#
_cell.length_a   1.000
_cell.length_b   1.000
_cell.length_c   1.000
_cell.angle_alpha   90.00
_cell.angle_beta   90.00
_cell.angle_gamma   90.00
#
_symmetry.space_group_name_H-M   'P 1'
#
loop_
_entity.id
_entity.type
_entity.pdbx_description
1 polymer ?
#
loop_
_entity_poly.entity_id
_entity_poly.type
_entity_poly.pdbx_seq_one_letter_code
_entity_poly.pdbx_strand_id
1 'polypeptide(L)'
;MKQRKQNYITLSADGAVVPQRSASEETAPAQESADVAYRLSRMVEEAAGFPVAPNALDAADMSEYTAVAPGEAQAAARAEGVSRAAVPAAKPVALVMARSKSAKRLLQAVADAGFCACAVYTQDRRNEGYLKAAQRAVCLGEKYSDALFCNGHAVLEAAAECEAAVVLLSDEALPLAEVDSFLARAAARGVRVFRAMSPDAPALGWILCSTDKPAADDGTWRTCPRCGLSFDEASLASGHYVCPSCGGYFRMSSAERIDDTLDADSFVEWNRRVPETDPLGFPGYEDKLAAQREKTGLEEAVRTGEGRIAGLRVAVGIMESRFFMGSMGSVVGEKLCRMVERATDERLPVVVFTASGGARMQEGLVSLMQMAKVSCALARHAEAGLPYLSVLTDPTTGGVTASFAMQGDVILAEPRALIGFAGQRVIKDTIKQELPEGFQTAEFALEHGLIDAIVERGELRATLAHLLAIHLATEDRGSCGPGERSILVDYQKVRDNLEHGTDTYNTVTYGMLEPEGGLPFGEAAARGSRRAQRLLSGLAGRFERRGSGAAMPKRLEKALSRGGFDAEEGASLEVNGVVVGGGADMAADPGNRAWQSVQLARNVHRPTARAYIDTFVDGFIELHGDRAFGDDEAVVCGVGWIGGRAVTVIAQEKGADLKERIRRNFGCPQPEGYRKSLRLMRQAEKFGRPVVCLVDTQGAFCGMEAEERGQGNAIADNLLALAGLRVPVVSVLLGEGGSGGALALALADRVAMQEHAVYSVLSPEGFASILWKDRTRAPEAAAVMKMSAAEACQMGIVDAVLSEGPAPAHENPEAAAEQVRAYVADTLAELCEQPIEEVLEARYERFAKF
;
A
#
# COMPACT_ATOMS: atom_id res chain seq x y z
N MET A 1 -5.34 5.79 16.35
CA MET A 1 -4.65 6.24 17.59
C MET A 1 -4.10 7.63 17.32
N LYS A 2 -4.34 8.61 18.20
CA LYS A 2 -3.82 9.98 18.07
C LYS A 2 -2.29 9.95 18.02
N GLN A 3 -1.69 10.40 16.93
CA GLN A 3 -0.24 10.63 16.84
C GLN A 3 0.14 11.72 17.84
N ARG A 4 0.91 11.36 18.87
CA ARG A 4 1.62 12.33 19.71
C ARG A 4 2.87 12.77 18.96
N LYS A 5 3.08 14.08 18.85
CA LYS A 5 4.35 14.69 18.40
C LYS A 5 5.49 14.19 19.31
N GLN A 6 6.51 13.58 18.72
CA GLN A 6 7.75 13.22 19.39
C GLN A 6 8.63 14.47 19.51
N ASN A 7 9.10 14.79 20.72
CA ASN A 7 10.09 15.84 20.97
C ASN A 7 11.49 15.21 20.96
N TYR A 8 12.39 15.69 20.10
CA TYR A 8 13.78 15.24 20.01
C TYR A 8 14.70 15.99 20.99
N ILE A 9 15.67 15.27 21.57
CA ILE A 9 16.81 15.81 22.31
C ILE A 9 17.89 16.19 21.29
N THR A 10 18.32 17.44 21.26
CA THR A 10 19.41 17.91 20.38
C THR A 10 20.76 17.72 21.05
N LEU A 11 21.66 16.95 20.43
CA LEU A 11 23.07 16.82 20.83
C LEU A 11 23.92 17.80 20.02
N SER A 12 24.99 18.32 20.64
CA SER A 12 26.00 19.13 19.93
C SER A 12 26.94 18.24 19.11
N ALA A 13 27.68 18.84 18.16
CA ALA A 13 28.62 18.16 17.26
C ALA A 13 29.73 17.36 17.98
N ASP A 14 29.94 17.61 19.27
CA ASP A 14 30.96 16.95 20.09
C ASP A 14 30.36 15.87 21.03
N GLY A 15 29.09 15.50 20.84
CA GLY A 15 28.42 14.44 21.59
C GLY A 15 27.99 14.81 23.02
N ALA A 16 28.14 16.07 23.43
CA ALA A 16 27.64 16.54 24.72
C ALA A 16 26.15 16.93 24.62
N VAL A 17 25.35 16.43 25.57
CA VAL A 17 23.98 16.88 25.83
C VAL A 17 24.05 18.33 26.27
N VAL A 18 23.48 19.24 25.48
CA VAL A 18 23.41 20.66 25.85
C VAL A 18 22.50 20.78 27.07
N PRO A 19 23.00 21.18 28.25
CA PRO A 19 22.15 21.37 29.41
C PRO A 19 21.27 22.60 29.14
N GLN A 20 19.95 22.43 29.16
CA GLN A 20 19.04 23.57 29.22
C GLN A 20 19.44 24.44 30.42
N ARG A 21 19.91 25.66 30.15
CA ARG A 21 20.14 26.66 31.19
C ARG A 21 18.83 26.87 31.95
N SER A 22 18.86 26.57 33.23
CA SER A 22 17.86 26.91 34.22
C SER A 22 17.69 28.44 34.29
N ALA A 23 16.65 28.96 33.64
CA ALA A 23 16.08 30.26 33.97
C ALA A 23 14.97 30.03 34.99
N SER A 24 15.25 30.44 36.21
CA SER A 24 14.32 30.59 37.33
C SER A 24 13.13 31.47 36.93
N GLU A 25 11.93 30.94 37.15
CA GLU A 25 10.70 31.62 37.58
C GLU A 25 10.61 33.14 37.33
N GLU A 26 10.38 33.51 36.07
CA GLU A 26 9.35 34.50 35.74
C GLU A 26 8.42 33.81 34.75
N THR A 27 7.26 33.40 35.24
CA THR A 27 6.12 32.91 34.48
C THR A 27 5.68 33.97 33.48
N ALA A 28 6.18 33.90 32.24
CA ALA A 28 5.41 34.37 31.09
C ALA A 28 4.27 33.36 30.89
N PRO A 29 3.00 33.78 30.92
CA PRO A 29 1.89 32.85 30.93
C PRO A 29 1.91 32.06 29.62
N ALA A 30 1.70 30.75 29.71
CA ALA A 30 1.07 30.05 28.62
C ALA A 30 -0.15 30.89 28.22
N GLN A 31 -0.21 31.37 26.98
CA GLN A 31 -1.49 31.78 26.43
C GLN A 31 -2.33 30.51 26.32
N GLU A 32 -2.93 30.12 27.45
CA GLU A 32 -4.27 29.58 27.44
C GLU A 32 -5.08 30.59 26.64
N SER A 33 -5.37 30.29 25.37
CA SER A 33 -6.47 30.98 24.71
C SER A 33 -7.69 30.57 25.51
N ALA A 34 -8.07 31.40 26.48
CA ALA A 34 -9.37 31.30 27.10
C ALA A 34 -10.37 31.38 25.96
N ASP A 35 -10.94 30.24 25.56
CA ASP A 35 -11.92 30.15 24.49
C ASP A 35 -13.08 31.07 24.90
N VAL A 36 -13.11 32.29 24.33
CA VAL A 36 -14.11 33.29 24.69
C VAL A 36 -15.46 32.78 24.22
N ALA A 37 -16.36 32.53 25.17
CA ALA A 37 -17.71 32.07 24.88
C ALA A 37 -18.55 33.23 24.30
N TYR A 38 -18.76 33.23 22.99
CA TYR A 38 -19.63 34.18 22.31
C TYR A 38 -21.10 33.80 22.51
N ARG A 39 -21.92 34.80 22.88
CA ARG A 39 -23.39 34.72 22.83
C ARG A 39 -23.89 35.19 21.48
N LEU A 40 -24.96 34.56 20.99
CA LEU A 40 -25.56 34.89 19.69
C LEU A 40 -25.92 36.39 19.55
N SER A 41 -26.39 37.03 20.62
CA SER A 41 -26.71 38.46 20.64
C SER A 41 -25.50 39.37 20.36
N ARG A 42 -24.31 39.01 20.87
CA ARG A 42 -23.07 39.75 20.62
C ARG A 42 -22.57 39.58 19.19
N MET A 43 -22.72 38.38 18.62
CA MET A 43 -22.35 38.14 17.22
C MET A 43 -23.15 39.02 16.26
N VAL A 44 -24.43 39.30 16.57
CA VAL A 44 -25.27 40.22 15.78
C VAL A 44 -24.74 41.65 15.82
N GLU A 45 -24.37 42.14 17.00
CA GLU A 45 -23.80 43.49 17.18
C GLU A 45 -22.50 43.67 16.38
N GLU A 46 -21.62 42.68 16.42
CA GLU A 46 -20.37 42.72 15.66
C GLU A 46 -20.59 42.55 14.14
N ALA A 47 -21.57 41.74 13.73
CA ALA A 47 -21.91 41.57 12.31
C ALA A 47 -22.58 42.82 11.72
N ALA A 48 -23.16 43.69 12.56
CA ALA A 48 -23.77 44.95 12.18
C ALA A 48 -22.80 46.16 12.17
N GLY A 49 -21.51 45.94 12.46
CA GLY A 49 -20.45 46.97 12.32
C GLY A 49 -20.23 47.88 13.53
N PHE A 50 -20.62 47.48 14.74
CA PHE A 50 -20.31 48.24 15.96
C PHE A 50 -18.85 48.01 16.45
N PRO A 51 -18.13 49.03 16.96
CA PRO A 51 -16.72 48.91 17.34
C PRO A 51 -16.51 48.00 18.57
N VAL A 52 -15.36 47.31 18.57
CA VAL A 52 -14.91 46.35 19.59
C VAL A 52 -14.70 47.06 20.95
N ALA A 53 -15.40 46.62 21.99
CA ALA A 53 -15.08 46.92 23.39
C ALA A 53 -14.36 45.71 24.04
N PRO A 54 -13.40 45.93 24.96
CA PRO A 54 -12.49 44.88 25.42
C PRO A 54 -13.20 43.80 26.25
N ASN A 55 -13.01 42.54 25.87
CA ASN A 55 -13.39 41.37 26.65
C ASN A 55 -12.48 41.23 27.87
N ALA A 56 -12.98 41.51 29.06
CA ALA A 56 -12.45 40.93 30.29
C ALA A 56 -13.58 40.84 31.31
N LEU A 57 -14.09 39.64 31.57
CA LEU A 57 -14.65 39.32 32.88
C LEU A 57 -14.21 37.90 33.25
N ASP A 58 -13.50 37.87 34.37
CA ASP A 58 -12.87 36.76 35.06
C ASP A 58 -13.91 35.72 35.55
N ALA A 59 -13.53 34.45 35.55
CA ALA A 59 -14.40 33.27 35.63
C ALA A 59 -14.91 32.93 37.06
N ALA A 60 -15.18 33.92 37.90
CA ALA A 60 -15.42 33.70 39.34
C ALA A 60 -16.85 33.98 39.86
N ASP A 61 -17.77 34.56 39.07
CA ASP A 61 -19.11 34.87 39.58
C ASP A 61 -20.24 34.41 38.63
N MET A 62 -20.91 33.33 39.03
CA MET A 62 -22.08 32.76 38.34
C MET A 62 -23.39 33.05 39.08
N SER A 63 -23.40 33.94 40.07
CA SER A 63 -24.56 34.18 40.94
C SER A 63 -25.70 34.95 40.26
N GLU A 64 -25.43 35.72 39.20
CA GLU A 64 -26.45 36.49 38.47
C GLU A 64 -27.28 35.65 37.47
N TYR A 65 -26.95 34.37 37.24
CA TYR A 65 -27.61 33.56 36.21
C TYR A 65 -28.68 32.57 36.70
N THR A 66 -28.90 32.44 38.02
CA THR A 66 -29.89 31.50 38.60
C THR A 66 -31.13 32.14 39.23
N ALA A 67 -31.31 33.46 39.16
CA ALA A 67 -32.51 34.11 39.69
C ALA A 67 -33.67 34.10 38.66
N VAL A 68 -34.51 33.06 38.72
CA VAL A 68 -35.87 33.13 38.17
C VAL A 68 -36.74 33.91 39.17
N ALA A 69 -37.12 35.14 38.84
CA ALA A 69 -38.14 35.87 39.59
C ALA A 69 -39.55 35.50 39.07
N PRO A 70 -40.46 34.94 39.90
CA PRO A 70 -41.80 34.62 39.48
C PRO A 70 -42.75 35.81 39.67
N GLY A 71 -43.47 36.15 38.60
CA GLY A 71 -44.69 36.95 38.67
C GLY A 71 -44.53 38.40 38.22
N GLU A 72 -44.90 38.67 36.97
CA GLU A 72 -45.57 39.91 36.56
C GLU A 72 -46.19 39.69 35.16
N ALA A 73 -47.22 38.86 35.13
CA ALA A 73 -48.26 38.98 34.12
C ALA A 73 -49.16 40.17 34.52
N GLN A 74 -49.49 41.02 33.55
CA GLN A 74 -50.44 42.14 33.63
C GLN A 74 -49.93 43.48 34.21
N ALA A 75 -49.23 44.27 33.39
CA ALA A 75 -49.41 45.73 33.33
C ALA A 75 -48.68 46.33 32.12
N ALA A 76 -49.22 46.15 30.91
CA ALA A 76 -48.81 46.94 29.75
C ALA A 76 -50.06 47.35 28.96
N ALA A 77 -50.85 48.23 29.58
CA ALA A 77 -51.83 49.05 28.89
C ALA A 77 -51.42 50.52 29.07
N ARG A 78 -51.25 51.21 27.93
CA ARG A 78 -51.14 52.67 27.75
C ARG A 78 -49.80 53.32 28.12
N ALA A 79 -49.04 53.72 27.11
CA ALA A 79 -48.99 55.13 26.69
C ALA A 79 -48.09 55.27 25.46
N GLU A 80 -48.56 56.08 24.53
CA GLU A 80 -48.02 56.31 23.19
C GLU A 80 -46.79 57.22 23.19
N GLY A 81 -45.95 57.04 22.16
CA GLY A 81 -45.41 58.15 21.38
C GLY A 81 -43.98 58.60 21.68
N VAL A 82 -43.02 58.12 20.88
CA VAL A 82 -42.13 58.98 20.07
C VAL A 82 -41.70 58.19 18.83
N SER A 83 -41.99 58.76 17.66
CA SER A 83 -41.51 58.35 16.34
C SER A 83 -40.00 58.55 16.23
N ARG A 84 -39.28 57.52 15.78
CA ARG A 84 -38.02 57.68 15.05
C ARG A 84 -37.99 56.69 13.89
N ALA A 85 -38.35 57.20 12.71
CA ALA A 85 -38.00 56.58 11.45
C ALA A 85 -36.47 56.61 11.28
N ALA A 86 -35.85 55.44 11.28
CA ALA A 86 -34.51 55.20 10.78
C ALA A 86 -34.54 53.87 10.02
N VAL A 87 -33.98 53.88 8.82
CA VAL A 87 -33.92 52.85 7.77
C VAL A 87 -33.76 51.42 8.34
N PRO A 88 -34.48 50.39 7.87
CA PRO A 88 -34.28 49.03 8.35
C PRO A 88 -32.90 48.55 7.88
N ALA A 89 -31.92 48.52 8.77
CA ALA A 89 -30.67 47.81 8.53
C ALA A 89 -31.02 46.34 8.29
N ALA A 90 -30.62 45.80 7.13
CA ALA A 90 -30.85 44.40 6.81
C ALA A 90 -30.23 43.52 7.92
N LYS A 91 -31.02 42.60 8.48
CA LYS A 91 -30.53 41.71 9.53
C LYS A 91 -29.38 40.86 8.96
N PRO A 92 -28.23 40.74 9.64
CA PRO A 92 -27.14 39.89 9.18
C PRO A 92 -27.62 38.46 9.05
N VAL A 93 -27.17 37.74 8.02
CA VAL A 93 -27.57 36.35 7.78
C VAL A 93 -26.60 35.40 8.48
N ALA A 94 -27.14 34.42 9.20
CA ALA A 94 -26.36 33.35 9.83
C ALA A 94 -26.71 32.00 9.20
N LEU A 95 -25.72 31.33 8.63
CA LEU A 95 -25.85 29.97 8.09
C LEU A 95 -25.70 28.96 9.24
N VAL A 96 -26.73 28.16 9.49
CA VAL A 96 -26.73 27.17 10.57
C VAL A 96 -26.49 25.78 9.99
N MET A 97 -25.29 25.24 10.23
CA MET A 97 -24.92 23.87 9.86
C MET A 97 -25.35 22.90 10.97
N ALA A 98 -26.64 22.59 11.05
CA ALA A 98 -27.19 21.66 12.04
C ALA A 98 -28.37 20.87 11.46
N ARG A 99 -28.71 19.70 12.03
CA ARG A 99 -29.83 18.86 11.56
C ARG A 99 -30.82 18.46 12.65
N SER A 100 -31.96 17.87 12.25
CA SER A 100 -32.90 17.20 13.16
C SER A 100 -33.44 18.09 14.31
N LYS A 101 -33.49 17.56 15.55
CA LYS A 101 -34.05 18.24 16.74
C LYS A 101 -33.16 19.38 17.25
N SER A 102 -31.84 19.31 17.06
CA SER A 102 -30.89 20.39 17.39
C SER A 102 -31.09 21.58 16.45
N ALA A 103 -31.25 21.34 15.14
CA ALA A 103 -31.49 22.40 14.15
C ALA A 103 -32.71 23.28 14.47
N LYS A 104 -33.86 22.69 14.84
CA LYS A 104 -35.06 23.49 15.15
C LYS A 104 -34.84 24.43 16.34
N ARG A 105 -34.13 23.96 17.37
CA ARG A 105 -33.80 24.77 18.56
C ARG A 105 -32.79 25.87 18.23
N LEU A 106 -31.78 25.54 17.44
CA LEU A 106 -30.73 26.48 17.03
C LEU A 106 -31.26 27.56 16.10
N LEU A 107 -32.04 27.20 15.08
CA LEU A 107 -32.65 28.16 14.16
C LEU A 107 -33.56 29.15 14.90
N GLN A 108 -34.34 28.67 15.88
CA GLN A 108 -35.16 29.54 16.71
C GLN A 108 -34.29 30.47 17.58
N ALA A 109 -33.26 29.94 18.24
CA ALA A 109 -32.36 30.73 19.07
C ALA A 109 -31.58 31.80 18.25
N VAL A 110 -31.17 31.48 17.02
CA VAL A 110 -30.50 32.40 16.10
C VAL A 110 -31.46 33.49 15.62
N ALA A 111 -32.71 33.14 15.32
CA ALA A 111 -33.74 34.11 14.95
C ALA A 111 -34.12 35.04 16.11
N ASP A 112 -34.25 34.50 17.34
CA ASP A 112 -34.57 35.25 18.55
C ASP A 112 -33.43 36.21 18.93
N ALA A 113 -32.17 35.84 18.63
CA ALA A 113 -31.00 36.68 18.87
C ALA A 113 -30.87 37.87 17.89
N GLY A 114 -31.62 37.88 16.78
CA GLY A 114 -31.66 39.00 15.82
C GLY A 114 -31.04 38.72 14.44
N PHE A 115 -30.49 37.53 14.19
CA PHE A 115 -30.01 37.13 12.86
C PHE A 115 -31.17 36.75 11.92
N CYS A 116 -30.91 36.82 10.61
CA CYS A 116 -31.67 36.08 9.64
C CYS A 116 -31.18 34.63 9.58
N ALA A 117 -31.90 33.70 10.22
CA ALA A 117 -31.50 32.30 10.31
C ALA A 117 -31.70 31.57 8.97
N CYS A 118 -30.60 31.14 8.36
CA CYS A 118 -30.58 30.32 7.15
C CYS A 118 -30.31 28.85 7.49
N ALA A 119 -31.24 27.96 7.13
CA ALA A 119 -31.08 26.53 7.31
C ALA A 119 -30.51 25.86 6.05
N VAL A 120 -29.64 24.88 6.24
CA VAL A 120 -29.19 24.00 5.15
C VAL A 120 -30.12 22.81 4.99
N TYR A 121 -30.30 22.34 3.75
CA TYR A 121 -31.00 21.10 3.45
C TYR A 121 -30.42 20.41 2.21
N THR A 122 -30.79 19.16 1.97
CA THR A 122 -30.52 18.43 0.73
C THR A 122 -31.83 18.12 0.01
N GLN A 123 -31.84 17.99 -1.33
CA GLN A 123 -33.10 17.88 -2.09
C GLN A 123 -33.95 16.67 -1.68
N ASP A 124 -33.31 15.53 -1.41
CA ASP A 124 -33.95 14.33 -0.86
C ASP A 124 -34.67 14.58 0.49
N ARG A 125 -34.34 15.68 1.17
CA ARG A 125 -34.80 16.04 2.52
C ARG A 125 -35.46 17.41 2.61
N ARG A 126 -35.91 17.98 1.48
CA ARG A 126 -36.55 19.31 1.41
C ARG A 126 -37.79 19.50 2.29
N ASN A 127 -38.45 18.42 2.70
CA ASN A 127 -39.68 18.45 3.48
C ASN A 127 -39.46 18.24 5.00
N GLU A 128 -38.21 18.26 5.49
CA GLU A 128 -37.93 18.09 6.93
C GLU A 128 -38.50 19.25 7.77
N GLY A 129 -39.08 18.92 8.93
CA GLY A 129 -39.90 19.85 9.72
C GLY A 129 -39.17 21.03 10.36
N TYR A 130 -37.84 21.00 10.50
CA TYR A 130 -37.06 22.13 11.03
C TYR A 130 -36.94 23.29 10.03
N LEU A 131 -37.11 23.04 8.72
CA LEU A 131 -37.04 24.09 7.70
C LEU A 131 -38.14 25.14 7.87
N LYS A 132 -39.27 24.76 8.48
CA LYS A 132 -40.35 25.70 8.84
C LYS A 132 -39.94 26.72 9.92
N ALA A 133 -38.88 26.45 10.68
CA ALA A 133 -38.34 27.36 11.69
C ALA A 133 -37.27 28.30 11.12
N ALA A 134 -36.86 28.12 9.86
CA ALA A 134 -35.87 28.95 9.20
C ALA A 134 -36.53 30.10 8.42
N GLN A 135 -35.89 31.26 8.37
CA GLN A 135 -36.35 32.40 7.58
C GLN A 135 -35.87 32.31 6.13
N ARG A 136 -34.72 31.66 5.91
CA ARG A 136 -34.18 31.29 4.60
C ARG A 136 -33.74 29.82 4.64
N ALA A 137 -33.69 29.18 3.49
CA ALA A 137 -33.14 27.84 3.36
C ALA A 137 -32.27 27.76 2.10
N VAL A 138 -31.15 27.05 2.18
CA VAL A 138 -30.21 26.85 1.08
C VAL A 138 -29.95 25.36 0.86
N CYS A 139 -29.89 24.96 -0.41
CA CYS A 139 -29.68 23.57 -0.78
C CYS A 139 -28.19 23.26 -0.86
N LEU A 140 -27.70 22.36 -0.01
CA LEU A 140 -26.29 21.94 0.01
C LEU A 140 -25.98 20.90 -1.08
N GLY A 141 -26.98 20.14 -1.53
CA GLY A 141 -26.81 19.12 -2.58
C GLY A 141 -28.04 18.23 -2.77
N GLU A 142 -27.95 17.28 -3.71
CA GLU A 142 -29.07 16.40 -4.09
C GLU A 142 -29.40 15.35 -3.02
N LYS A 143 -28.38 14.71 -2.44
CA LYS A 143 -28.53 13.63 -1.46
C LYS A 143 -27.74 13.91 -0.19
N TYR A 144 -28.33 13.55 0.95
CA TYR A 144 -27.64 13.62 2.23
C TYR A 144 -26.41 12.70 2.31
N SER A 145 -25.28 13.24 2.77
CA SER A 145 -24.14 12.48 3.28
C SER A 145 -23.38 13.32 4.32
N ASP A 146 -22.82 12.69 5.35
CA ASP A 146 -22.04 13.40 6.37
C ASP A 146 -20.86 14.15 5.74
N ALA A 147 -20.22 13.55 4.74
CA ALA A 147 -19.11 14.16 4.02
C ALA A 147 -19.49 15.44 3.23
N LEU A 148 -20.74 15.57 2.77
CA LEU A 148 -21.23 16.80 2.14
C LEU A 148 -21.34 17.94 3.16
N PHE A 149 -21.78 17.63 4.39
CA PHE A 149 -21.90 18.60 5.47
C PHE A 149 -20.54 19.03 6.05
N CYS A 150 -19.54 18.16 5.94
CA CYS A 150 -18.14 18.45 6.27
C CYS A 150 -17.33 19.03 5.09
N ASN A 151 -17.95 19.31 3.94
CA ASN A 151 -17.22 19.75 2.75
C ASN A 151 -17.08 21.28 2.74
N GLY A 152 -15.85 21.78 2.88
CA GLY A 152 -15.58 23.22 2.95
C GLY A 152 -16.11 24.00 1.73
N HIS A 153 -16.01 23.45 0.51
CA HIS A 153 -16.57 24.10 -0.69
C HIS A 153 -18.08 24.25 -0.60
N ALA A 154 -18.80 23.17 -0.33
CA ALA A 154 -20.26 23.18 -0.24
C ALA A 154 -20.76 24.19 0.80
N VAL A 155 -20.09 24.26 1.95
CA VAL A 155 -20.44 25.22 3.02
C VAL A 155 -20.13 26.66 2.61
N LEU A 156 -19.00 26.91 1.96
CA LEU A 156 -18.64 28.26 1.49
C LEU A 156 -19.53 28.75 0.35
N GLU A 157 -19.97 27.88 -0.55
CA GLU A 157 -20.93 28.21 -1.61
C GLU A 157 -22.33 28.46 -1.04
N ALA A 158 -22.78 27.62 -0.09
CA ALA A 158 -24.03 27.86 0.61
C ALA A 158 -24.02 29.18 1.40
N ALA A 159 -22.89 29.52 2.04
CA ALA A 159 -22.71 30.79 2.73
C ALA A 159 -22.75 31.98 1.75
N ALA A 160 -22.17 31.84 0.56
CA ALA A 160 -22.22 32.87 -0.48
C ALA A 160 -23.65 33.06 -1.05
N GLU A 161 -24.36 31.97 -1.36
CA GLU A 161 -25.73 32.02 -1.89
C GLU A 161 -26.72 32.70 -0.91
N CYS A 162 -26.50 32.53 0.39
CA CYS A 162 -27.32 33.18 1.41
C CYS A 162 -26.76 34.53 1.89
N GLU A 163 -25.62 34.99 1.38
CA GLU A 163 -24.92 36.21 1.84
C GLU A 163 -24.68 36.20 3.36
N ALA A 164 -24.27 35.04 3.91
CA ALA A 164 -24.04 34.87 5.34
C ALA A 164 -22.83 35.66 5.83
N ALA A 165 -23.03 36.45 6.88
CA ALA A 165 -21.95 37.09 7.62
C ALA A 165 -21.31 36.13 8.64
N VAL A 166 -22.07 35.11 9.07
CA VAL A 166 -21.68 34.15 10.11
C VAL A 166 -22.06 32.73 9.72
N VAL A 167 -21.15 31.77 9.92
CA VAL A 167 -21.40 30.33 9.78
C VAL A 167 -21.29 29.68 11.16
N LEU A 168 -22.35 28.98 11.56
CA LEU A 168 -22.45 28.27 12.83
C LEU A 168 -22.32 26.76 12.59
N LEU A 169 -21.18 26.18 12.98
CA LEU A 169 -20.86 24.76 12.85
C LEU A 169 -21.41 23.97 14.05
N SER A 170 -22.26 22.99 13.78
CA SER A 170 -22.78 22.02 14.75
C SER A 170 -22.77 20.62 14.12
N ASP A 171 -23.04 19.62 14.95
CA ASP A 171 -23.31 18.24 14.54
C ASP A 171 -22.18 17.69 13.65
N GLU A 172 -22.51 17.24 12.43
CA GLU A 172 -21.54 16.66 11.51
C GLU A 172 -20.51 17.68 11.00
N ALA A 173 -20.83 18.98 10.95
CA ALA A 173 -19.95 20.00 10.37
C ALA A 173 -18.82 20.47 11.32
N LEU A 174 -18.77 19.98 12.56
CA LEU A 174 -17.75 20.35 13.56
C LEU A 174 -16.30 20.16 13.10
N PRO A 175 -15.91 19.11 12.34
CA PRO A 175 -14.53 18.95 11.88
C PRO A 175 -13.99 20.11 11.06
N LEU A 176 -14.85 20.89 10.37
CA LEU A 176 -14.44 22.07 9.62
C LEU A 176 -13.84 23.17 10.51
N ALA A 177 -14.11 23.14 11.81
CA ALA A 177 -13.56 24.09 12.77
C ALA A 177 -12.04 23.97 12.95
N GLU A 178 -11.43 22.85 12.55
CA GLU A 178 -9.97 22.63 12.62
C GLU A 178 -9.30 22.66 11.23
N VAL A 179 -10.04 22.98 10.16
CA VAL A 179 -9.52 23.01 8.80
C VAL A 179 -9.05 24.42 8.45
N ASP A 180 -7.74 24.65 8.55
CA ASP A 180 -7.12 25.96 8.29
C ASP A 180 -7.49 26.55 6.91
N SER A 181 -7.47 25.73 5.85
CA SER A 181 -7.78 26.20 4.49
C SER A 181 -9.22 26.70 4.36
N PHE A 182 -10.16 26.09 5.09
CA PHE A 182 -11.56 26.51 5.12
C PHE A 182 -11.70 27.82 5.92
N LEU A 183 -11.11 27.91 7.11
CA LEU A 183 -11.18 29.10 7.96
C LEU A 183 -10.55 30.32 7.29
N ALA A 184 -9.39 30.16 6.66
CA ALA A 184 -8.70 31.24 5.95
C ALA A 184 -9.55 31.76 4.78
N ARG A 185 -10.20 30.86 4.02
CA ARG A 185 -11.09 31.22 2.91
C ARG A 185 -12.39 31.86 3.38
N ALA A 186 -12.98 31.38 4.47
CA ALA A 186 -14.15 32.01 5.08
C ALA A 186 -13.82 33.46 5.49
N ALA A 187 -12.68 33.67 6.17
CA ALA A 187 -12.20 34.99 6.54
C ALA A 187 -11.96 35.91 5.33
N ALA A 188 -11.36 35.39 4.25
CA ALA A 188 -11.16 36.13 3.00
C ALA A 188 -12.48 36.55 2.31
N ARG A 189 -13.55 35.76 2.47
CA ARG A 189 -14.91 36.10 2.01
C ARG A 189 -15.67 37.00 3.01
N GLY A 190 -15.05 37.44 4.10
CA GLY A 190 -15.69 38.24 5.15
C GLY A 190 -16.65 37.46 6.04
N VAL A 191 -16.59 36.13 6.02
CA VAL A 191 -17.49 35.23 6.77
C VAL A 191 -16.79 34.77 8.04
N ARG A 192 -17.44 34.96 9.20
CA ARG A 192 -16.92 34.49 10.49
C ARG A 192 -17.48 33.12 10.84
N VAL A 193 -16.61 32.19 11.21
CA VAL A 193 -16.97 30.80 11.53
C VAL A 193 -16.95 30.59 13.04
N PHE A 194 -17.99 29.97 13.58
CA PHE A 194 -18.05 29.61 14.99
C PHE A 194 -18.41 28.14 15.16
N ARG A 195 -17.81 27.50 16.17
CA ARG A 195 -18.17 26.14 16.61
C ARG A 195 -18.94 26.19 17.92
N ALA A 196 -19.84 25.23 18.12
CA ALA A 196 -20.52 25.06 19.40
C ALA A 196 -19.51 24.63 20.50
N MET A 197 -19.63 25.19 21.70
CA MET A 197 -18.78 24.82 22.86
C MET A 197 -19.05 23.38 23.32
N SER A 198 -20.32 22.97 23.30
CA SER A 198 -20.75 21.59 23.57
C SER A 198 -21.63 21.10 22.42
N PRO A 199 -21.30 19.94 21.80
CA PRO A 199 -22.11 19.35 20.74
C PRO A 199 -23.55 19.03 21.18
N ASP A 200 -23.73 18.66 22.45
CA ASP A 200 -25.04 18.27 23.00
C ASP A 200 -25.89 19.46 23.45
N ALA A 201 -25.26 20.62 23.65
CA ALA A 201 -25.91 21.84 24.12
C ALA A 201 -25.36 23.09 23.42
N PRO A 202 -25.56 23.22 22.09
CA PRO A 202 -25.01 24.31 21.27
C PRO A 202 -25.57 25.70 21.61
N ALA A 203 -26.57 25.78 22.50
CA ALA A 203 -27.09 27.03 23.04
C ALA A 203 -26.24 27.62 24.19
N LEU A 204 -25.29 26.85 24.76
CA LEU A 204 -24.51 27.27 25.93
C LEU A 204 -23.40 28.29 25.61
N GLY A 205 -22.90 28.30 24.37
CA GLY A 205 -21.84 29.22 23.95
C GLY A 205 -21.16 28.77 22.67
N TRP A 206 -20.55 29.73 21.98
CA TRP A 206 -19.88 29.52 20.69
C TRP A 206 -18.45 30.02 20.75
N ILE A 207 -17.56 29.36 20.00
CA ILE A 207 -16.14 29.69 19.96
C ILE A 207 -15.80 30.12 18.53
N LEU A 208 -15.21 31.30 18.39
CA LEU A 208 -14.75 31.81 17.10
C LEU A 208 -13.58 30.94 16.61
N CYS A 209 -13.69 30.42 15.39
CA CYS A 209 -12.65 29.63 14.76
C CYS A 209 -11.85 30.54 13.84
N SER A 210 -10.57 30.76 14.15
CA SER A 210 -9.64 31.56 13.35
C SER A 210 -8.37 30.77 13.06
N THR A 211 -7.68 31.14 11.99
CA THR A 211 -6.37 30.60 11.65
C THR A 211 -5.41 31.74 11.32
N ASP A 212 -4.15 31.59 11.71
CA ASP A 212 -3.08 32.54 11.39
C ASP A 212 -2.48 32.26 10.01
N LYS A 213 -2.86 31.15 9.38
CA LYS A 213 -2.38 30.81 8.04
C LYS A 213 -3.06 31.70 7.01
N PRO A 214 -2.30 32.30 6.07
CA PRO A 214 -2.89 33.10 5.01
C PRO A 214 -3.85 32.23 4.18
N ALA A 215 -4.90 32.85 3.66
CA ALA A 215 -5.70 32.21 2.63
C ALA A 215 -4.76 31.93 1.46
N ALA A 216 -4.57 30.64 1.13
CA ALA A 216 -3.99 30.29 -0.16
C ALA A 216 -4.78 31.05 -1.24
N ASP A 217 -4.08 31.57 -2.26
CA ASP A 217 -4.68 32.19 -3.44
C ASP A 217 -5.93 31.40 -3.85
N ASP A 218 -6.93 32.13 -4.37
CA ASP A 218 -8.29 31.77 -4.82
C ASP A 218 -8.43 30.44 -5.59
N GLY A 219 -7.99 29.38 -4.92
CA GLY A 219 -7.41 28.22 -5.56
C GLY A 219 -8.46 27.40 -6.27
N THR A 220 -8.04 26.86 -7.40
CA THR A 220 -8.77 25.91 -8.22
C THR A 220 -9.35 24.79 -7.37
N TRP A 221 -10.69 24.68 -7.37
CA TRP A 221 -11.41 23.56 -6.78
C TRP A 221 -11.47 22.42 -7.79
N ARG A 222 -11.29 21.19 -7.32
CA ARG A 222 -11.43 19.99 -8.15
C ARG A 222 -12.56 19.11 -7.63
N THR A 223 -13.53 18.83 -8.50
CA THR A 223 -14.67 17.97 -8.18
C THR A 223 -14.32 16.50 -8.35
N CYS A 224 -14.63 15.69 -7.34
CA CYS A 224 -14.41 14.25 -7.37
C CYS A 224 -15.37 13.58 -8.36
N PRO A 225 -14.87 12.79 -9.34
CA PRO A 225 -15.73 12.09 -10.30
C PRO A 225 -16.57 10.98 -9.66
N ARG A 226 -16.20 10.50 -8.46
CA ARG A 226 -16.89 9.41 -7.76
C ARG A 226 -18.04 9.91 -6.86
N CYS A 227 -17.77 10.89 -6.00
CA CYS A 227 -18.74 11.39 -5.03
C CYS A 227 -19.36 12.75 -5.40
N GLY A 228 -18.82 13.47 -6.38
CA GLY A 228 -19.31 14.78 -6.79
C GLY A 228 -18.95 15.93 -5.86
N LEU A 229 -18.22 15.68 -4.76
CA LEU A 229 -17.76 16.73 -3.84
C LEU A 229 -16.51 17.43 -4.38
N SER A 230 -16.39 18.74 -4.12
CA SER A 230 -15.25 19.56 -4.52
C SER A 230 -14.27 19.75 -3.38
N PHE A 231 -12.98 19.65 -3.68
CA PHE A 231 -11.89 19.81 -2.72
C PHE A 231 -10.87 20.81 -3.25
N ASP A 232 -10.19 21.50 -2.35
CA ASP A 232 -9.11 22.41 -2.73
C ASP A 232 -7.88 21.61 -3.17
N GLU A 233 -7.13 22.17 -4.12
CA GLU A 233 -6.00 21.48 -4.75
C GLU A 233 -4.85 21.22 -3.78
N ALA A 234 -4.61 22.10 -2.79
CA ALA A 234 -3.58 21.91 -1.78
C ALA A 234 -3.89 20.73 -0.84
N SER A 235 -5.15 20.62 -0.38
CA SER A 235 -5.62 19.48 0.40
C SER A 235 -5.50 18.17 -0.40
N LEU A 236 -5.90 18.17 -1.68
CA LEU A 236 -5.73 17.01 -2.55
C LEU A 236 -4.26 16.64 -2.73
N ALA A 237 -3.36 17.60 -2.97
CA ALA A 237 -1.93 17.35 -3.10
C ALA A 237 -1.34 16.70 -1.83
N SER A 238 -1.70 17.21 -0.64
CA SER A 238 -1.26 16.62 0.63
C SER A 238 -1.78 15.20 0.88
N GLY A 239 -2.93 14.86 0.28
CA GLY A 239 -3.52 13.52 0.30
C GLY A 239 -3.20 12.68 -0.93
N HIS A 240 -2.14 13.00 -1.67
CA HIS A 240 -1.72 12.28 -2.89
C HIS A 240 -2.84 12.14 -3.93
N TYR A 241 -3.69 13.16 -4.06
CA TYR A 241 -4.84 13.20 -4.96
C TYR A 241 -5.83 12.03 -4.73
N VAL A 242 -5.94 11.57 -3.49
CA VAL A 242 -6.98 10.64 -3.02
C VAL A 242 -8.10 11.45 -2.39
N CYS A 243 -9.35 11.15 -2.75
CA CYS A 243 -10.50 11.84 -2.20
C CYS A 243 -10.64 11.56 -0.69
N PRO A 244 -10.62 12.59 0.18
CA PRO A 244 -10.70 12.38 1.62
C PRO A 244 -12.08 11.88 2.08
N SER A 245 -13.12 12.06 1.26
CA SER A 245 -14.48 11.62 1.56
C SER A 245 -14.75 10.18 1.16
N CYS A 246 -14.44 9.80 -0.08
CA CYS A 246 -14.83 8.50 -0.63
C CYS A 246 -13.64 7.59 -0.96
N GLY A 247 -12.42 8.03 -0.68
CA GLY A 247 -11.18 7.35 -1.06
C GLY A 247 -10.97 7.22 -2.56
N GLY A 248 -11.81 7.82 -3.43
CA GLY A 248 -11.68 7.73 -4.89
C GLY A 248 -10.42 8.42 -5.41
N TYR A 249 -9.80 7.85 -6.44
CA TYR A 249 -8.52 8.32 -6.97
C TYR A 249 -8.77 9.34 -8.08
N PHE A 250 -8.18 10.52 -7.97
CA PHE A 250 -8.22 11.51 -9.05
C PHE A 250 -7.16 11.20 -10.08
N ARG A 251 -7.45 11.47 -11.36
CA ARG A 251 -6.40 11.45 -12.39
C ARG A 251 -5.43 12.58 -12.14
N MET A 252 -4.15 12.24 -12.16
CA MET A 252 -3.06 13.18 -11.96
C MET A 252 -2.50 13.65 -13.29
N SER A 253 -2.19 14.92 -13.32
CA SER A 253 -1.29 15.59 -14.26
C SER A 253 0.11 14.98 -14.18
N SER A 254 0.84 15.01 -15.29
CA SER A 254 2.25 14.64 -15.30
C SER A 254 3.11 15.51 -14.36
N ALA A 255 2.77 16.79 -14.18
CA ALA A 255 3.44 17.66 -13.21
C ALA A 255 3.11 17.26 -11.76
N GLU A 256 1.83 17.00 -11.48
CA GLU A 256 1.40 16.55 -10.14
C GLU A 256 2.08 15.23 -9.76
N ARG A 257 2.28 14.33 -10.73
CA ARG A 257 3.01 13.07 -10.49
C ARG A 257 4.48 13.29 -10.18
N ILE A 258 5.12 14.24 -10.86
CA ILE A 258 6.52 14.61 -10.60
C ILE A 258 6.65 15.12 -9.17
N ASP A 259 5.82 16.08 -8.79
CA ASP A 259 5.87 16.73 -7.47
C ASP A 259 5.52 15.75 -6.33
N ASP A 260 4.65 14.77 -6.59
CA ASP A 260 4.20 13.79 -5.61
C ASP A 260 5.20 12.65 -5.38
N THR A 261 5.96 12.24 -6.40
CA THR A 261 6.79 11.04 -6.36
C THR A 261 8.29 11.29 -6.37
N LEU A 262 8.75 12.29 -7.12
CA LEU A 262 10.19 12.59 -7.26
C LEU A 262 10.65 13.55 -6.16
N ASP A 263 11.95 13.54 -5.89
CA ASP A 263 12.54 14.49 -4.96
C ASP A 263 12.45 15.91 -5.52
N ALA A 264 12.25 16.89 -4.63
CA ALA A 264 12.08 18.29 -5.00
C ALA A 264 13.23 18.79 -5.88
N ASP A 265 12.88 19.52 -6.94
CA ASP A 265 13.82 20.10 -7.90
C ASP A 265 14.77 19.10 -8.61
N SER A 266 14.45 17.79 -8.58
CA SER A 266 15.31 16.75 -9.18
C SER A 266 15.01 16.44 -10.65
N PHE A 267 13.81 16.78 -11.14
CA PHE A 267 13.36 16.35 -12.46
C PHE A 267 13.95 17.20 -13.60
N VAL A 268 14.67 16.55 -14.50
CA VAL A 268 15.24 17.15 -15.71
C VAL A 268 14.60 16.51 -16.93
N GLU A 269 13.76 17.28 -17.63
CA GLU A 269 13.05 16.79 -18.81
C GLU A 269 13.99 16.56 -20.01
N TRP A 270 13.89 15.40 -20.62
CA TRP A 270 14.61 15.01 -21.83
C TRP A 270 13.68 14.99 -23.04
N ASN A 271 14.24 15.29 -24.22
CA ASN A 271 13.52 15.22 -25.49
C ASN A 271 12.17 15.98 -25.46
N ARG A 272 12.12 17.13 -24.77
CA ARG A 272 10.87 17.90 -24.58
C ARG A 272 10.14 18.11 -25.90
N ARG A 273 10.89 18.52 -26.93
CA ARG A 273 10.41 18.66 -28.32
C ARG A 273 11.04 17.59 -29.18
N VAL A 274 10.18 16.80 -29.82
CA VAL A 274 10.54 15.87 -30.89
C VAL A 274 9.68 16.26 -32.08
N PRO A 275 10.24 16.31 -33.31
CA PRO A 275 9.46 16.62 -34.50
C PRO A 275 8.27 15.67 -34.63
N GLU A 276 7.07 16.25 -34.67
CA GLU A 276 5.84 15.51 -34.89
C GLU A 276 5.47 15.58 -36.36
N THR A 277 5.12 14.44 -36.93
CA THR A 277 4.66 14.32 -38.32
C THR A 277 3.24 13.82 -38.34
N ASP A 278 2.44 14.26 -39.31
CA ASP A 278 1.17 13.60 -39.65
C ASP A 278 1.45 12.57 -40.76
N PRO A 279 1.71 11.29 -40.41
CA PRO A 279 2.08 10.28 -41.41
C PRO A 279 0.93 9.92 -42.36
N LEU A 280 -0.32 10.24 -42.00
CA LEU A 280 -1.50 9.86 -42.78
C LEU A 280 -2.15 11.04 -43.50
N GLY A 281 -1.76 12.28 -43.20
CA GLY A 281 -2.48 13.47 -43.65
C GLY A 281 -3.92 13.48 -43.11
N PHE A 282 -4.11 13.10 -41.85
CA PHE A 282 -5.43 12.92 -41.26
C PHE A 282 -6.17 14.28 -41.15
N PRO A 283 -7.41 14.41 -41.67
CA PRO A 283 -8.10 15.69 -41.71
C PRO A 283 -8.25 16.38 -40.35
N GLY A 284 -7.70 17.59 -40.24
CA GLY A 284 -7.76 18.42 -39.02
C GLY A 284 -6.99 17.84 -37.82
N TYR A 285 -6.02 16.95 -38.05
CA TYR A 285 -5.21 16.39 -36.97
C TYR A 285 -4.24 17.41 -36.38
N GLU A 286 -3.54 18.18 -37.23
CA GLU A 286 -2.62 19.24 -36.80
C GLU A 286 -3.31 20.30 -35.93
N ASP A 287 -4.52 20.73 -36.30
CA ASP A 287 -5.31 21.67 -35.51
C ASP A 287 -5.69 21.10 -34.14
N LYS A 288 -6.04 19.81 -34.07
CA LYS A 288 -6.35 19.14 -32.80
C LYS A 288 -5.10 19.00 -31.93
N LEU A 289 -3.95 18.73 -32.52
CA LEU A 289 -2.67 18.70 -31.80
C LEU A 289 -2.35 20.07 -31.22
N ALA A 290 -2.45 21.14 -32.02
CA ALA A 290 -2.24 22.50 -31.56
C ALA A 290 -3.19 22.86 -30.40
N ALA A 291 -4.48 22.52 -30.50
CA ALA A 291 -5.45 22.75 -29.45
C ALA A 291 -5.14 21.96 -28.16
N GLN A 292 -4.63 20.72 -28.26
CA GLN A 292 -4.22 19.95 -27.08
C GLN A 292 -2.96 20.54 -26.43
N ARG A 293 -1.99 21.00 -27.22
CA ARG A 293 -0.78 21.68 -26.73
C ARG A 293 -1.12 22.97 -25.98
N GLU A 294 -2.00 23.79 -26.55
CA GLU A 294 -2.47 25.02 -25.90
C GLU A 294 -3.21 24.73 -24.60
N LYS A 295 -4.10 23.73 -24.61
CA LYS A 295 -4.91 23.36 -23.43
C LYS A 295 -4.07 22.79 -22.28
N THR A 296 -3.05 21.99 -22.59
CA THR A 296 -2.28 21.26 -21.57
C THR A 296 -0.95 21.92 -21.22
N GLY A 297 -0.43 22.79 -22.08
CA GLY A 297 0.92 23.34 -21.96
C GLY A 297 2.03 22.31 -22.26
N LEU A 298 1.68 21.13 -22.77
CA LEU A 298 2.59 20.02 -23.04
C LEU A 298 2.77 19.81 -24.54
N GLU A 299 3.95 19.36 -24.93
CA GLU A 299 4.28 19.11 -26.34
C GLU A 299 3.64 17.81 -26.87
N GLU A 300 3.43 16.83 -25.98
CA GLU A 300 2.90 15.50 -26.28
C GLU A 300 2.39 14.79 -24.99
N ALA A 301 1.67 13.68 -25.14
CA ALA A 301 1.09 12.81 -24.13
C ALA A 301 2.07 12.02 -23.24
N VAL A 302 3.38 12.33 -23.29
CA VAL A 302 4.37 11.75 -22.37
C VAL A 302 5.47 12.76 -22.07
N ARG A 303 5.84 12.85 -20.80
CA ARG A 303 7.05 13.52 -20.33
C ARG A 303 8.08 12.47 -19.97
N THR A 304 9.31 12.64 -20.42
CA THR A 304 10.41 11.72 -20.18
C THR A 304 11.58 12.51 -19.65
N GLY A 305 12.33 11.98 -18.71
CA GLY A 305 13.47 12.69 -18.13
C GLY A 305 14.21 11.85 -17.10
N GLU A 306 15.11 12.52 -16.40
CA GLU A 306 15.76 11.98 -15.20
C GLU A 306 15.15 12.63 -13.96
N GLY A 307 15.04 11.88 -12.89
CA GLY A 307 14.70 12.40 -11.57
C GLY A 307 15.37 11.61 -10.47
N ARG A 308 15.05 11.95 -9.22
CA ARG A 308 15.47 11.17 -8.05
C ARG A 308 14.26 10.69 -7.27
N ILE A 309 14.35 9.47 -6.74
CA ILE A 309 13.40 8.92 -5.77
C ILE A 309 14.20 8.52 -4.54
N ALA A 310 14.00 9.25 -3.43
CA ALA A 310 14.75 9.07 -2.19
C ALA A 310 16.28 9.19 -2.37
N GLY A 311 16.72 10.01 -3.34
CA GLY A 311 18.12 10.22 -3.73
C GLY A 311 18.62 9.32 -4.86
N LEU A 312 17.88 8.25 -5.21
CA LEU A 312 18.25 7.30 -6.28
C LEU A 312 17.94 7.90 -7.65
N ARG A 313 18.96 8.02 -8.51
CA ARG A 313 18.80 8.49 -9.90
C ARG A 313 17.99 7.48 -10.69
N VAL A 314 16.98 7.95 -11.42
CA VAL A 314 16.07 7.12 -12.21
C VAL A 314 15.68 7.84 -13.49
N ALA A 315 15.61 7.10 -14.59
CA ALA A 315 14.98 7.58 -15.81
C ALA A 315 13.46 7.36 -15.70
N VAL A 316 12.68 8.43 -15.82
CA VAL A 316 11.25 8.40 -15.56
C VAL A 316 10.44 8.86 -16.77
N GLY A 317 9.47 8.03 -17.15
CA GLY A 317 8.47 8.33 -18.16
C GLY A 317 7.09 8.49 -17.53
N ILE A 318 6.41 9.61 -17.77
CA ILE A 318 5.10 9.89 -17.19
C ILE A 318 4.14 10.23 -18.31
N MET A 319 3.21 9.31 -18.57
CA MET A 319 2.16 9.50 -19.56
C MET A 319 1.08 10.46 -19.05
N GLU A 320 0.52 11.24 -19.96
CA GLU A 320 -0.45 12.30 -19.66
C GLU A 320 -1.82 11.96 -20.24
N SER A 321 -2.77 11.60 -19.37
CA SER A 321 -4.13 11.29 -19.77
C SER A 321 -4.92 12.50 -20.27
N ARG A 322 -4.52 13.74 -19.96
CA ARG A 322 -5.21 14.95 -20.46
C ARG A 322 -4.90 15.25 -21.92
N PHE A 323 -3.83 14.70 -22.49
CA PHE A 323 -3.45 14.85 -23.89
C PHE A 323 -3.86 13.61 -24.68
N PHE A 324 -4.96 13.70 -25.44
CA PHE A 324 -5.56 12.57 -26.18
C PHE A 324 -5.67 11.27 -25.35
N MET A 325 -6.08 11.35 -24.09
CA MET A 325 -6.18 10.17 -23.20
C MET A 325 -4.88 9.38 -23.08
N GLY A 326 -3.71 10.02 -23.22
CA GLY A 326 -2.44 9.31 -23.16
C GLY A 326 -2.19 8.40 -24.37
N SER A 327 -2.93 8.59 -25.48
CA SER A 327 -2.81 7.71 -26.64
C SER A 327 -1.40 7.76 -27.23
N MET A 328 -0.86 6.58 -27.55
CA MET A 328 0.50 6.44 -28.06
C MET A 328 0.56 6.79 -29.54
N GLY A 329 1.07 7.97 -29.87
CA GLY A 329 1.49 8.35 -31.23
C GLY A 329 2.97 8.02 -31.48
N SER A 330 3.46 8.37 -32.66
CA SER A 330 4.87 8.25 -33.08
C SER A 330 5.80 8.94 -32.10
N VAL A 331 5.46 10.15 -31.65
CA VAL A 331 6.29 10.93 -30.72
C VAL A 331 6.33 10.31 -29.32
N VAL A 332 5.21 9.77 -28.83
CA VAL A 332 5.18 9.06 -27.53
C VAL A 332 6.14 7.87 -27.54
N GLY A 333 6.07 7.04 -28.59
CA GLY A 333 6.97 5.91 -28.78
C GLY A 333 8.43 6.32 -28.92
N GLU A 334 8.70 7.38 -29.70
CA GLU A 334 10.04 7.93 -29.87
C GLU A 334 10.64 8.43 -28.55
N LYS A 335 9.89 9.20 -27.76
CA LYS A 335 10.36 9.74 -26.49
C LYS A 335 10.67 8.62 -25.49
N LEU A 336 9.79 7.62 -25.37
CA LEU A 336 10.02 6.46 -24.51
C LEU A 336 11.24 5.65 -24.97
N CYS A 337 11.37 5.39 -26.28
CA CYS A 337 12.52 4.69 -26.85
C CYS A 337 13.83 5.41 -26.51
N ARG A 338 13.94 6.71 -26.81
CA ARG A 338 15.15 7.49 -26.52
C ARG A 338 15.48 7.56 -25.03
N MET A 339 14.44 7.64 -24.18
CA MET A 339 14.63 7.63 -22.73
C MET A 339 15.23 6.30 -22.27
N VAL A 340 14.70 5.16 -22.75
CA VAL A 340 15.19 3.82 -22.40
C VAL A 340 16.60 3.58 -22.94
N GLU A 341 16.87 3.98 -24.19
CA GLU A 341 18.21 3.87 -24.78
C GLU A 341 19.23 4.68 -23.98
N ARG A 342 18.92 5.95 -23.69
CA ARG A 342 19.78 6.79 -22.86
C ARG A 342 19.93 6.27 -21.43
N ALA A 343 18.86 5.76 -20.82
CA ALA A 343 18.93 5.13 -19.50
C ALA A 343 19.83 3.90 -19.51
N THR A 344 19.83 3.13 -20.60
CA THR A 344 20.72 2.00 -20.78
C THR A 344 22.18 2.45 -20.89
N ASP A 345 22.46 3.48 -21.69
CA ASP A 345 23.81 4.05 -21.84
C ASP A 345 24.34 4.65 -20.52
N GLU A 346 23.48 5.32 -19.75
CA GLU A 346 23.83 5.92 -18.45
C GLU A 346 23.70 4.95 -17.26
N ARG A 347 23.33 3.69 -17.50
CA ARG A 347 23.07 2.66 -16.48
C ARG A 347 22.07 3.09 -15.39
N LEU A 348 20.99 3.75 -15.81
CA LEU A 348 19.91 4.19 -14.93
C LEU A 348 18.76 3.19 -14.92
N PRO A 349 18.13 2.93 -13.76
CA PRO A 349 16.87 2.21 -13.72
C PRO A 349 15.77 3.00 -14.42
N VAL A 350 14.77 2.31 -14.98
CA VAL A 350 13.64 2.94 -15.68
C VAL A 350 12.34 2.76 -14.89
N VAL A 351 11.59 3.84 -14.70
CA VAL A 351 10.24 3.82 -14.13
C VAL A 351 9.27 4.49 -15.11
N VAL A 352 8.19 3.81 -15.49
CA VAL A 352 7.17 4.39 -16.38
C VAL A 352 5.79 4.39 -15.72
N PHE A 353 5.26 5.59 -15.49
CA PHE A 353 3.86 5.81 -15.12
C PHE A 353 3.00 5.79 -16.37
N THR A 354 2.24 4.72 -16.52
CA THR A 354 1.48 4.44 -17.72
C THR A 354 0.04 4.90 -17.54
N ALA A 355 -0.43 5.71 -18.48
CA ALA A 355 -1.81 6.16 -18.61
C ALA A 355 -2.11 6.26 -20.11
N SER A 356 -2.97 5.39 -20.64
CA SER A 356 -3.31 5.39 -22.05
C SER A 356 -4.68 4.78 -22.37
N GLY A 357 -5.42 5.46 -23.25
CA GLY A 357 -6.58 4.90 -23.95
C GLY A 357 -6.23 3.97 -25.12
N GLY A 358 -4.93 3.78 -25.43
CA GLY A 358 -4.44 2.88 -26.47
C GLY A 358 -3.63 3.55 -27.58
N ALA A 359 -3.62 2.94 -28.76
CA ALA A 359 -2.91 3.46 -29.94
C ALA A 359 -3.60 4.71 -30.49
N ARG A 360 -2.82 5.68 -30.97
CA ARG A 360 -3.33 6.89 -31.61
C ARG A 360 -3.78 6.59 -33.04
N MET A 361 -5.08 6.42 -33.22
CA MET A 361 -5.68 6.01 -34.50
C MET A 361 -5.41 6.98 -35.65
N GLN A 362 -5.21 8.27 -35.34
CA GLN A 362 -4.88 9.32 -36.31
C GLN A 362 -3.53 9.08 -37.03
N GLU A 363 -2.64 8.27 -36.43
CA GLU A 363 -1.34 7.91 -37.01
C GLU A 363 -1.29 6.46 -37.53
N GLY A 364 -2.38 5.71 -37.37
CA GLY A 364 -2.56 4.35 -37.90
C GLY A 364 -1.41 3.38 -37.58
N LEU A 365 -0.82 2.79 -38.63
CA LEU A 365 0.24 1.78 -38.47
C LEU A 365 1.51 2.35 -37.83
N VAL A 366 1.79 3.64 -37.96
CA VAL A 366 2.98 4.25 -37.33
C VAL A 366 2.87 4.21 -35.81
N SER A 367 1.65 4.44 -35.27
CA SER A 367 1.35 4.27 -33.85
C SER A 367 1.52 2.81 -33.41
N LEU A 368 1.06 1.85 -34.21
CA LEU A 368 1.24 0.41 -33.91
C LEU A 368 2.72 0.03 -33.84
N MET A 369 3.55 0.53 -34.76
CA MET A 369 4.99 0.22 -34.79
C MET A 369 5.75 0.77 -33.57
N GLN A 370 5.20 1.76 -32.85
CA GLN A 370 5.81 2.22 -31.60
C GLN A 370 5.83 1.15 -30.51
N MET A 371 4.85 0.24 -30.49
CA MET A 371 4.83 -0.90 -29.56
C MET A 371 6.10 -1.74 -29.70
N ALA A 372 6.43 -2.12 -30.94
CA ALA A 372 7.62 -2.89 -31.25
C ALA A 372 8.89 -2.10 -30.94
N LYS A 373 8.93 -0.81 -31.31
CA LYS A 373 10.08 0.06 -31.09
C LYS A 373 10.48 0.15 -29.62
N VAL A 374 9.54 0.47 -28.73
CA VAL A 374 9.82 0.58 -27.29
C VAL A 374 10.19 -0.79 -26.70
N SER A 375 9.54 -1.87 -27.16
CA SER A 375 9.87 -3.24 -26.72
C SER A 375 11.32 -3.61 -27.07
N CYS A 376 11.82 -3.23 -28.25
CA CYS A 376 13.20 -3.47 -28.65
C CYS A 376 14.20 -2.70 -27.75
N ALA A 377 13.88 -1.47 -27.36
CA ALA A 377 14.71 -0.71 -26.43
C ALA A 377 14.73 -1.35 -25.03
N LEU A 378 13.57 -1.80 -24.54
CA LEU A 378 13.45 -2.48 -23.25
C LEU A 378 14.17 -3.83 -23.22
N ALA A 379 14.17 -4.57 -24.34
CA ALA A 379 14.93 -5.82 -24.46
C ALA A 379 16.43 -5.57 -24.25
N ARG A 380 17.01 -4.54 -24.89
CA ARG A 380 18.41 -4.14 -24.68
C ARG A 380 18.68 -3.66 -23.25
N HIS A 381 17.73 -2.94 -22.66
CA HIS A 381 17.80 -2.53 -21.26
C HIS A 381 17.85 -3.74 -20.31
N ALA A 382 17.05 -4.76 -20.59
CA ALA A 382 17.04 -6.00 -19.82
C ALA A 382 18.31 -6.82 -20.01
N GLU A 383 18.86 -6.91 -21.23
CA GLU A 383 20.16 -7.53 -21.52
C GLU A 383 21.31 -6.85 -20.79
N ALA A 384 21.22 -5.54 -20.54
CA ALA A 384 22.17 -4.79 -19.72
C ALA A 384 22.05 -5.03 -18.20
N GLY A 385 21.08 -5.85 -17.77
CA GLY A 385 20.82 -6.17 -16.36
C GLY A 385 20.13 -5.05 -15.58
N LEU A 386 19.54 -4.05 -16.24
CA LEU A 386 18.96 -2.88 -15.60
C LEU A 386 17.45 -3.06 -15.34
N PRO A 387 16.91 -2.52 -14.22
CA PRO A 387 15.53 -2.74 -13.82
C PRO A 387 14.58 -1.78 -14.53
N TYR A 388 13.46 -2.34 -15.01
CA TYR A 388 12.33 -1.61 -15.53
C TYR A 388 11.08 -1.83 -14.66
N LEU A 389 10.60 -0.76 -14.01
CA LEU A 389 9.37 -0.77 -13.21
C LEU A 389 8.24 -0.08 -13.99
N SER A 390 7.11 -0.76 -14.14
CA SER A 390 5.90 -0.21 -14.76
C SER A 390 4.87 0.11 -13.69
N VAL A 391 4.37 1.34 -13.66
CA VAL A 391 3.31 1.79 -12.74
C VAL A 391 2.05 2.10 -13.54
N LEU A 392 1.06 1.23 -13.46
CA LEU A 392 -0.19 1.33 -14.19
C LEU A 392 -1.17 2.26 -13.47
N THR A 393 -1.65 3.26 -14.20
CA THR A 393 -2.60 4.25 -13.68
C THR A 393 -3.88 4.27 -14.52
N ASP A 394 -4.91 4.96 -14.01
CA ASP A 394 -6.21 5.00 -14.68
C ASP A 394 -6.26 5.99 -15.87
N PRO A 395 -6.62 5.53 -17.08
CA PRO A 395 -6.75 4.15 -17.55
C PRO A 395 -5.46 3.67 -18.25
N THR A 396 -5.23 2.36 -18.32
CA THR A 396 -4.17 1.76 -19.14
C THR A 396 -4.77 0.66 -20.01
N THR A 397 -4.94 0.93 -21.32
CA THR A 397 -5.59 0.01 -22.26
C THR A 397 -4.94 -0.07 -23.64
N GLY A 398 -5.35 -1.04 -24.47
CA GLY A 398 -5.02 -1.09 -25.89
C GLY A 398 -3.59 -1.52 -26.20
N GLY A 399 -3.00 -0.91 -27.23
CA GLY A 399 -1.63 -1.22 -27.65
C GLY A 399 -0.56 -0.96 -26.56
N VAL A 400 -0.86 -0.09 -25.60
CA VAL A 400 0.05 0.19 -24.48
C VAL A 400 0.07 -0.98 -23.48
N THR A 401 -1.08 -1.56 -23.12
CA THR A 401 -1.10 -2.80 -22.30
C THR A 401 -0.49 -3.97 -23.04
N ALA A 402 -0.66 -4.06 -24.35
CA ALA A 402 -0.05 -5.09 -25.19
C ALA A 402 1.44 -4.85 -25.52
N SER A 403 2.13 -3.95 -24.82
CA SER A 403 3.56 -3.66 -25.02
C SER A 403 4.24 -3.27 -23.71
N PHE A 404 4.91 -2.12 -23.66
CA PHE A 404 5.83 -1.74 -22.58
C PHE A 404 5.17 -1.76 -21.19
N ALA A 405 3.88 -1.42 -21.08
CA ALA A 405 3.19 -1.39 -19.79
C ALA A 405 3.20 -2.73 -19.05
N MET A 406 3.20 -3.86 -19.78
CA MET A 406 3.21 -5.22 -19.23
C MET A 406 4.58 -5.92 -19.37
N GLN A 407 5.61 -5.21 -19.83
CA GLN A 407 6.97 -5.72 -20.01
C GLN A 407 7.91 -5.33 -18.86
N GLY A 408 7.37 -4.74 -17.78
CA GLY A 408 8.12 -4.43 -16.57
C GLY A 408 8.70 -5.68 -15.90
N ASP A 409 9.88 -5.55 -15.28
CA ASP A 409 10.38 -6.54 -14.34
C ASP A 409 9.46 -6.63 -13.13
N VAL A 410 8.91 -5.50 -12.69
CA VAL A 410 7.84 -5.37 -11.70
C VAL A 410 6.75 -4.46 -12.25
N ILE A 411 5.51 -4.91 -12.15
CA ILE A 411 4.30 -4.20 -12.61
C ILE A 411 3.45 -3.86 -11.40
N LEU A 412 3.45 -2.58 -11.03
CA LEU A 412 2.63 -2.02 -9.96
C LEU A 412 1.37 -1.40 -10.57
N ALA A 413 0.26 -1.39 -9.83
CA ALA A 413 -0.94 -0.67 -10.22
C ALA A 413 -1.48 0.21 -9.09
N GLU A 414 -2.07 1.34 -9.44
CA GLU A 414 -2.89 2.09 -8.49
C GLU A 414 -4.23 1.38 -8.24
N PRO A 415 -4.79 1.47 -7.01
CA PRO A 415 -6.08 0.90 -6.69
C PRO A 415 -7.18 1.35 -7.65
N ARG A 416 -8.01 0.39 -8.08
CA ARG A 416 -9.12 0.58 -9.03
C ARG A 416 -8.75 1.16 -10.40
N ALA A 417 -7.47 1.19 -10.77
CA ALA A 417 -7.08 1.59 -12.12
C ALA A 417 -7.71 0.66 -13.17
N LEU A 418 -8.23 1.22 -14.27
CA LEU A 418 -8.72 0.43 -15.38
C LEU A 418 -7.55 -0.12 -16.21
N ILE A 419 -7.33 -1.42 -16.20
CA ILE A 419 -6.26 -2.14 -16.90
C ILE A 419 -6.88 -3.20 -17.81
N GLY A 420 -6.67 -3.09 -19.13
CA GLY A 420 -7.23 -4.08 -20.04
C GLY A 420 -6.72 -4.03 -21.47
N PHE A 421 -6.82 -5.14 -22.20
CA PHE A 421 -6.44 -5.19 -23.61
C PHE A 421 -7.39 -4.36 -24.49
N ALA A 422 -8.70 -4.55 -24.35
CA ALA A 422 -9.73 -3.79 -25.06
C ALA A 422 -10.62 -3.04 -24.09
N GLY A 423 -11.15 -1.88 -24.49
CA GLY A 423 -12.06 -1.12 -23.64
C GLY A 423 -13.35 -1.89 -23.36
N GLN A 424 -13.86 -1.82 -22.12
CA GLN A 424 -15.07 -2.51 -21.67
C GLN A 424 -16.28 -2.34 -22.62
N ARG A 425 -16.43 -1.17 -23.23
CA ARG A 425 -17.52 -0.89 -24.20
C ARG A 425 -17.43 -1.79 -25.42
N VAL A 426 -16.23 -1.94 -25.99
CA VAL A 426 -15.97 -2.78 -27.18
C VAL A 426 -16.28 -4.25 -26.89
N ILE A 427 -15.89 -4.71 -25.70
CA ILE A 427 -16.13 -6.09 -25.26
C ILE A 427 -17.64 -6.34 -25.08
N LYS A 428 -18.35 -5.43 -24.39
CA LYS A 428 -19.82 -5.49 -24.24
C LYS A 428 -20.53 -5.53 -25.59
N ASP A 429 -20.07 -4.71 -26.54
CA ASP A 429 -20.67 -4.64 -27.86
C ASP A 429 -20.43 -5.91 -28.68
N THR A 430 -19.33 -6.62 -28.45
CA THR A 430 -18.98 -7.87 -29.16
C THR A 430 -19.64 -9.09 -28.54
N ILE A 431 -19.53 -9.26 -27.22
CA ILE A 431 -20.01 -10.46 -26.51
C ILE A 431 -21.52 -10.36 -26.21
N LYS A 432 -22.10 -9.15 -26.23
CA LYS A 432 -23.51 -8.88 -25.89
C LYS A 432 -23.91 -9.39 -24.51
N GLN A 433 -22.98 -9.35 -23.55
CA GLN A 433 -23.19 -9.73 -22.15
C GLN A 433 -22.80 -8.60 -21.21
N GLU A 434 -23.41 -8.57 -20.03
CA GLU A 434 -22.94 -7.70 -18.95
C GLU A 434 -21.60 -8.22 -18.42
N LEU A 435 -20.64 -7.32 -18.27
CA LEU A 435 -19.34 -7.66 -17.71
C LEU A 435 -19.44 -7.76 -16.18
N PRO A 436 -18.70 -8.69 -15.55
CA PRO A 436 -18.63 -8.78 -14.10
C PRO A 436 -18.27 -7.45 -13.44
N GLU A 437 -18.74 -7.25 -12.21
CA GLU A 437 -18.29 -6.13 -11.37
C GLU A 437 -16.78 -6.27 -11.13
N GLY A 438 -16.05 -5.16 -11.22
CA GLY A 438 -14.58 -5.17 -11.08
C GLY A 438 -13.82 -5.67 -12.32
N PHE A 439 -14.48 -6.07 -13.41
CA PHE A 439 -13.78 -6.49 -14.63
C PHE A 439 -12.82 -5.40 -15.13
N GLN A 440 -11.57 -5.79 -15.40
CA GLN A 440 -10.46 -4.89 -15.80
C GLN A 440 -10.04 -3.86 -14.74
N THR A 441 -10.40 -3.99 -13.47
CA THR A 441 -9.74 -3.18 -12.43
C THR A 441 -8.37 -3.75 -12.06
N ALA A 442 -7.56 -2.97 -11.35
CA ALA A 442 -6.29 -3.43 -10.79
C ALA A 442 -6.46 -4.67 -9.92
N GLU A 443 -7.54 -4.74 -9.13
CA GLU A 443 -7.86 -5.90 -8.28
C GLU A 443 -8.13 -7.15 -9.12
N PHE A 444 -8.89 -7.01 -10.21
CA PHE A 444 -9.10 -8.10 -11.16
C PHE A 444 -7.77 -8.54 -11.80
N ALA A 445 -6.91 -7.59 -12.19
CA ALA A 445 -5.62 -7.90 -12.77
C ALA A 445 -4.69 -8.64 -11.80
N LEU A 446 -4.70 -8.29 -10.51
CA LEU A 446 -3.91 -8.96 -9.48
C LEU A 446 -4.40 -10.39 -9.25
N GLU A 447 -5.72 -10.58 -9.09
CA GLU A 447 -6.35 -11.89 -8.87
C GLU A 447 -6.05 -12.87 -10.02
N HIS A 448 -6.01 -12.38 -11.26
CA HIS A 448 -5.69 -13.17 -12.45
C HIS A 448 -4.20 -13.16 -12.80
N GLY A 449 -3.35 -12.75 -11.84
CA GLY A 449 -1.90 -12.84 -11.93
C GLY A 449 -1.24 -11.98 -13.02
N LEU A 450 -1.91 -10.93 -13.50
CA LEU A 450 -1.43 -10.07 -14.59
C LEU A 450 -0.46 -8.98 -14.12
N ILE A 451 -0.51 -8.61 -12.84
CA ILE A 451 0.33 -7.57 -12.22
C ILE A 451 0.97 -8.11 -10.94
N ASP A 452 2.04 -7.45 -10.47
CA ASP A 452 2.80 -7.89 -9.30
C ASP A 452 2.22 -7.36 -7.99
N ALA A 453 1.75 -6.12 -7.93
CA ALA A 453 1.17 -5.56 -6.71
C ALA A 453 0.27 -4.36 -6.98
N ILE A 454 -0.66 -4.10 -6.04
CA ILE A 454 -1.44 -2.87 -5.98
C ILE A 454 -0.88 -2.03 -4.85
N VAL A 455 -0.53 -0.77 -5.14
CA VAL A 455 0.15 0.12 -4.18
C VAL A 455 -0.63 1.43 -4.05
N GLU A 456 -0.98 1.79 -2.82
CA GLU A 456 -1.62 3.08 -2.54
C GLU A 456 -0.64 4.24 -2.77
N ARG A 457 -1.14 5.40 -3.20
CA ARG A 457 -0.26 6.53 -3.58
C ARG A 457 0.64 7.02 -2.45
N GLY A 458 0.15 7.00 -1.20
CA GLY A 458 0.95 7.39 -0.04
C GLY A 458 2.14 6.46 0.23
N GLU A 459 2.08 5.21 -0.23
CA GLU A 459 3.15 4.23 -0.08
C GLU A 459 4.00 4.07 -1.35
N LEU A 460 3.50 4.57 -2.50
CA LEU A 460 4.10 4.35 -3.82
C LEU A 460 5.55 4.82 -3.89
N ARG A 461 5.86 6.01 -3.35
CA ARG A 461 7.23 6.54 -3.32
C ARG A 461 8.16 5.62 -2.51
N ALA A 462 7.72 5.15 -1.35
CA ALA A 462 8.50 4.25 -0.49
C ALA A 462 8.71 2.87 -1.16
N THR A 463 7.66 2.30 -1.75
CA THR A 463 7.74 1.02 -2.48
C THR A 463 8.68 1.10 -3.68
N LEU A 464 8.61 2.17 -4.48
CA LEU A 464 9.54 2.38 -5.58
C LEU A 464 10.98 2.53 -5.08
N ALA A 465 11.21 3.30 -4.01
CA ALA A 465 12.54 3.44 -3.42
C ALA A 465 13.12 2.10 -2.96
N HIS A 466 12.33 1.26 -2.27
CA HIS A 466 12.76 -0.06 -1.83
C HIS A 466 13.06 -1.01 -3.00
N LEU A 467 12.20 -1.06 -4.03
CA LEU A 467 12.44 -1.87 -5.22
C LEU A 467 13.71 -1.43 -5.95
N LEU A 468 13.87 -0.13 -6.20
CA LEU A 468 15.07 0.41 -6.82
C LEU A 468 16.31 0.08 -5.99
N ALA A 469 16.24 0.23 -4.67
CA ALA A 469 17.36 -0.08 -3.78
C ALA A 469 17.78 -1.55 -3.85
N ILE A 470 16.82 -2.48 -3.82
CA ILE A 470 17.08 -3.92 -3.91
C ILE A 470 17.78 -4.26 -5.24
N HIS A 471 17.29 -3.74 -6.36
CA HIS A 471 17.87 -4.03 -7.68
C HIS A 471 19.23 -3.35 -7.89
N LEU A 472 19.43 -2.16 -7.34
CA LEU A 472 20.72 -1.45 -7.43
C LEU A 472 21.78 -2.04 -6.50
N ALA A 473 21.39 -2.67 -5.39
CA ALA A 473 22.32 -3.32 -4.45
C ALA A 473 22.97 -4.58 -5.04
N THR A 474 22.33 -5.21 -6.02
CA THR A 474 22.82 -6.43 -6.68
C THR A 474 23.45 -6.16 -8.04
N GLU A 475 23.46 -4.90 -8.49
CA GLU A 475 24.15 -4.51 -9.72
C GLU A 475 25.66 -4.72 -9.53
N ASP A 476 26.21 -5.75 -10.19
CA ASP A 476 27.66 -5.90 -10.34
C ASP A 476 28.19 -4.75 -11.21
N ARG A 477 28.46 -3.63 -10.57
CA ARG A 477 29.29 -2.57 -11.14
C ARG A 477 30.72 -3.07 -11.07
N GLY A 478 31.07 -3.98 -12.00
CA GLY A 478 32.41 -4.57 -12.08
C GLY A 478 33.48 -3.52 -11.85
N SER A 479 34.60 -3.90 -11.22
CA SER A 479 35.64 -3.01 -10.66
C SER A 479 35.58 -1.56 -11.17
N CYS A 480 35.01 -0.65 -10.35
CA CYS A 480 34.94 0.77 -10.68
C CYS A 480 36.30 1.26 -11.17
N GLY A 481 36.32 1.92 -12.33
CA GLY A 481 37.54 2.50 -12.88
C GLY A 481 38.14 3.53 -11.91
N PRO A 482 39.45 3.83 -12.00
CA PRO A 482 40.07 4.85 -11.16
C PRO A 482 39.32 6.19 -11.25
N GLY A 483 38.71 6.63 -10.14
CA GLY A 483 37.93 7.87 -10.05
C GLY A 483 36.40 7.71 -10.13
N GLU A 484 35.88 6.50 -10.38
CA GLU A 484 34.45 6.23 -10.34
C GLU A 484 33.95 5.97 -8.90
N ARG A 485 32.72 6.43 -8.61
CA ARG A 485 32.05 6.22 -7.31
C ARG A 485 31.13 5.01 -7.38
N SER A 486 31.38 3.98 -6.58
CA SER A 486 30.41 2.90 -6.35
C SER A 486 29.35 3.37 -5.35
N ILE A 487 28.07 3.12 -5.65
CA ILE A 487 26.98 3.43 -4.74
C ILE A 487 26.71 2.17 -3.91
N LEU A 488 26.90 2.26 -2.60
CA LEU A 488 26.51 1.21 -1.68
C LEU A 488 25.10 1.51 -1.16
N VAL A 489 24.16 0.63 -1.51
CA VAL A 489 22.77 0.70 -1.08
C VAL A 489 22.56 -0.23 0.11
N ASP A 490 21.98 0.31 1.18
CA ASP A 490 21.66 -0.41 2.42
C ASP A 490 20.22 -0.12 2.84
N TYR A 491 19.53 -1.11 3.39
CA TYR A 491 18.13 -1.00 3.77
C TYR A 491 17.86 0.11 4.80
N GLN A 492 18.67 0.22 5.85
CA GLN A 492 18.46 1.25 6.88
C GLN A 492 18.63 2.65 6.30
N LYS A 493 19.61 2.85 5.41
CA LYS A 493 19.78 4.13 4.72
C LYS A 493 18.61 4.51 3.83
N VAL A 494 17.99 3.53 3.14
CA VAL A 494 16.78 3.80 2.34
C VAL A 494 15.66 4.30 3.24
N ARG A 495 15.46 3.67 4.41
CA ARG A 495 14.50 4.12 5.41
C ARG A 495 14.82 5.51 5.94
N ASP A 496 16.08 5.75 6.32
CA ASP A 496 16.52 7.04 6.83
C ASP A 496 16.30 8.16 5.80
N ASN A 497 16.59 7.90 4.52
CA ASN A 497 16.37 8.87 3.44
C ASN A 497 14.88 9.11 3.18
N LEU A 498 14.03 8.09 3.29
CA LEU A 498 12.58 8.24 3.19
C LEU A 498 12.01 9.07 4.35
N GLU A 499 12.56 8.92 5.56
CA GLU A 499 12.12 9.61 6.77
C GLU A 499 12.66 11.05 6.88
N HIS A 500 13.93 11.28 6.50
CA HIS A 500 14.66 12.53 6.76
C HIS A 500 15.01 13.33 5.50
N GLY A 501 14.81 12.78 4.30
CA GLY A 501 15.02 13.50 3.03
C GLY A 501 16.50 13.81 2.72
N THR A 502 17.44 13.03 3.23
CA THR A 502 18.88 13.21 2.99
C THR A 502 19.33 12.50 1.72
N ASP A 503 20.07 13.17 0.83
CA ASP A 503 20.62 12.58 -0.42
C ASP A 503 21.85 11.68 -0.19
N THR A 504 21.92 10.97 0.93
CA THR A 504 23.15 10.26 1.34
C THR A 504 23.05 8.76 1.14
N TYR A 505 23.43 8.29 -0.05
CA TYR A 505 23.92 6.92 -0.24
C TYR A 505 25.44 6.91 -0.19
N ASN A 506 26.04 5.94 0.51
CA ASN A 506 27.49 5.90 0.67
C ASN A 506 28.12 5.73 -0.71
N THR A 507 28.95 6.70 -1.11
CA THR A 507 29.76 6.61 -2.31
C THR A 507 31.16 6.17 -1.94
N VAL A 508 31.60 5.01 -2.42
CA VAL A 508 32.99 4.57 -2.30
C VAL A 508 33.71 5.03 -3.55
N THR A 509 34.75 5.85 -3.40
CA THR A 509 35.61 6.23 -4.53
C THR A 509 36.82 5.31 -4.53
N TYR A 510 36.97 4.50 -5.56
CA TYR A 510 38.22 3.76 -5.79
C TYR A 510 39.14 4.65 -6.62
N GLY A 511 40.15 5.24 -5.99
CA GLY A 511 41.11 6.08 -6.71
C GLY A 511 42.16 6.75 -5.83
N MET A 512 43.38 6.19 -5.87
CA MET A 512 44.69 6.63 -5.34
C MET A 512 45.30 5.65 -4.31
N LEU A 513 45.23 4.35 -4.58
CA LEU A 513 46.14 3.38 -3.96
C LEU A 513 46.92 2.70 -5.08
N GLU A 514 48.24 2.91 -5.10
CA GLU A 514 49.14 2.07 -5.87
C GLU A 514 48.98 0.61 -5.41
N PRO A 515 49.04 -0.38 -6.32
CA PRO A 515 48.66 -1.74 -5.99
C PRO A 515 49.77 -2.45 -5.22
N GLU A 516 49.87 -2.22 -3.91
CA GLU A 516 50.57 -3.13 -2.99
C GLU A 516 49.86 -3.17 -1.62
N GLY A 517 49.31 -4.35 -1.28
CA GLY A 517 48.89 -4.70 0.08
C GLY A 517 47.37 -4.62 0.32
N GLY A 518 46.76 -5.79 0.53
CA GLY A 518 45.33 -5.92 0.83
C GLY A 518 44.87 -5.09 2.02
N LEU A 519 43.63 -4.61 1.95
CA LEU A 519 42.96 -3.91 3.05
C LEU A 519 42.76 -4.86 4.24
N PRO A 520 43.16 -4.49 5.46
CA PRO A 520 42.83 -5.24 6.67
C PRO A 520 41.52 -4.70 7.24
N PHE A 521 40.43 -5.47 7.15
CA PHE A 521 39.25 -5.22 7.99
C PHE A 521 39.35 -6.08 9.25
N GLY A 522 39.71 -5.41 10.35
CA GLY A 522 39.83 -6.00 11.68
C GLY A 522 38.51 -5.94 12.46
N GLU A 523 38.20 -7.07 13.08
CA GLU A 523 37.30 -7.23 14.23
C GLU A 523 37.61 -6.18 15.33
N ALA A 524 36.68 -5.28 15.65
CA ALA A 524 36.63 -4.58 16.95
C ALA A 524 35.35 -3.73 17.13
N ALA A 525 34.18 -4.36 17.24
CA ALA A 525 33.01 -3.70 17.83
C ALA A 525 32.03 -4.70 18.49
N ALA A 526 32.57 -5.75 19.14
CA ALA A 526 31.82 -6.64 20.00
C ALA A 526 32.46 -6.67 21.39
N ARG A 527 32.24 -5.63 22.19
CA ARG A 527 32.38 -5.63 23.67
C ARG A 527 32.03 -4.26 24.23
N GLY A 528 30.80 -4.10 24.71
CA GLY A 528 30.44 -2.96 25.55
C GLY A 528 28.97 -2.56 25.52
N SER A 529 28.11 -3.35 26.16
CA SER A 529 26.89 -2.89 26.89
C SER A 529 25.83 -3.99 27.11
N ARG A 530 26.25 -5.23 27.41
CA ARG A 530 25.38 -6.18 28.14
C ARG A 530 25.28 -5.76 29.61
N ARG A 531 24.60 -4.66 29.92
CA ARG A 531 24.16 -4.32 31.29
C ARG A 531 23.23 -3.10 31.39
N ALA A 532 22.22 -2.97 30.53
CA ALA A 532 21.15 -1.96 30.75
C ALA A 532 19.81 -2.25 30.08
N GLN A 533 19.46 -3.50 29.78
CA GLN A 533 18.10 -3.87 29.33
C GLN A 533 17.62 -5.12 30.06
N ARG A 534 17.47 -4.95 31.37
CA ARG A 534 16.65 -5.79 32.24
C ARG A 534 16.06 -4.84 33.28
N LEU A 535 14.97 -4.18 32.90
CA LEU A 535 13.95 -3.58 33.76
C LEU A 535 12.93 -2.92 32.82
N LEU A 536 11.66 -3.24 33.04
CA LEU A 536 10.45 -2.75 32.35
C LEU A 536 9.93 -3.63 31.19
N SER A 537 9.83 -4.94 31.45
CA SER A 537 8.64 -5.70 31.06
C SER A 537 7.69 -5.73 32.26
N GLY A 538 6.55 -5.07 32.15
CA GLY A 538 5.46 -5.23 33.12
C GLY A 538 4.59 -4.00 33.26
N LEU A 539 3.50 -3.94 32.49
CA LEU A 539 2.15 -3.62 32.97
C LEU A 539 1.16 -3.57 31.79
N ALA A 540 0.21 -4.52 31.82
CA ALA A 540 -1.18 -4.48 31.32
C ALA A 540 -1.40 -4.19 29.80
N GLY A 541 -2.10 -5.01 29.01
CA GLY A 541 -3.16 -5.95 29.32
C GLY A 541 -4.54 -5.27 29.38
N ARG A 542 -5.32 -5.45 28.30
CA ARG A 542 -6.78 -5.24 28.13
C ARG A 542 -7.27 -3.83 27.76
N PHE A 543 -7.77 -3.68 26.53
CA PHE A 543 -9.16 -3.27 26.25
C PHE A 543 -9.58 -3.70 24.82
N GLU A 544 -10.77 -4.26 24.71
CA GLU A 544 -11.35 -4.94 23.54
C GLU A 544 -11.98 -3.99 22.49
N ARG A 545 -12.03 -4.52 21.25
CA ARG A 545 -13.15 -4.54 20.27
C ARG A 545 -14.12 -3.36 20.17
N ARG A 546 -14.23 -2.84 18.93
CA ARG A 546 -15.46 -2.63 18.11
C ARG A 546 -15.04 -1.75 16.91
N GLY A 547 -15.35 -1.99 15.64
CA GLY A 547 -16.21 -2.95 14.95
C GLY A 547 -16.64 -2.27 13.64
N SER A 548 -16.67 -2.98 12.51
CA SER A 548 -17.44 -2.57 11.33
C SER A 548 -17.71 -3.77 10.43
N GLY A 549 -18.94 -4.25 10.49
CA GLY A 549 -19.45 -5.26 9.57
C GLY A 549 -19.85 -4.66 8.23
N ALA A 550 -19.69 -5.45 7.18
CA ALA A 550 -20.42 -5.30 5.94
C ALA A 550 -20.89 -6.69 5.48
N ALA A 551 -22.16 -6.76 5.10
CA ALA A 551 -22.92 -7.99 4.88
C ALA A 551 -22.55 -8.68 3.54
N MET A 552 -22.38 -10.01 3.60
CA MET A 552 -22.24 -10.90 2.44
C MET A 552 -23.56 -11.05 1.65
N PRO A 553 -23.54 -11.07 0.31
CA PRO A 553 -24.74 -11.34 -0.49
C PRO A 553 -25.04 -12.86 -0.61
N LYS A 554 -26.31 -13.21 -0.46
CA LYS A 554 -26.94 -14.55 -0.50
C LYS A 554 -26.88 -15.29 -1.86
N ARG A 555 -25.76 -15.21 -2.59
CA ARG A 555 -25.54 -15.98 -3.83
C ARG A 555 -24.57 -17.16 -3.65
N LEU A 556 -23.79 -17.17 -2.57
CA LEU A 556 -22.83 -18.24 -2.25
C LEU A 556 -23.53 -19.54 -1.77
N GLU A 557 -24.65 -19.41 -1.04
CA GLU A 557 -25.46 -20.57 -0.61
C GLU A 557 -26.04 -21.38 -1.77
N LYS A 558 -26.23 -20.77 -2.94
CA LYS A 558 -26.84 -21.44 -4.09
C LYS A 558 -25.82 -22.13 -4.99
N ALA A 559 -24.56 -21.70 -4.97
CA ALA A 559 -23.46 -22.34 -5.70
C ALA A 559 -22.97 -23.62 -5.00
N LEU A 560 -22.99 -23.66 -3.67
CA LEU A 560 -22.69 -24.87 -2.87
C LEU A 560 -23.72 -25.99 -3.05
N SER A 561 -24.90 -25.70 -3.59
CA SER A 561 -25.99 -26.68 -3.73
C SER A 561 -25.97 -27.51 -5.03
N ARG A 562 -25.01 -27.30 -5.93
CA ARG A 562 -24.93 -28.04 -7.20
C ARG A 562 -23.49 -28.36 -7.61
N GLY A 563 -23.02 -29.53 -7.16
CA GLY A 563 -22.05 -30.33 -7.90
C GLY A 563 -20.66 -30.51 -7.27
N GLY A 564 -20.53 -31.56 -6.45
CA GLY A 564 -19.51 -32.60 -6.64
C GLY A 564 -18.06 -32.28 -6.28
N PHE A 565 -17.79 -32.04 -5.00
CA PHE A 565 -16.46 -32.27 -4.41
C PHE A 565 -16.67 -32.91 -3.03
N ASP A 566 -16.41 -34.22 -2.92
CA ASP A 566 -16.35 -34.91 -1.64
C ASP A 566 -14.96 -34.72 -1.05
N ALA A 567 -14.80 -33.64 -0.28
CA ALA A 567 -13.63 -33.38 0.56
C ALA A 567 -13.55 -34.31 1.78
N GLU A 568 -14.54 -35.19 1.99
CA GLU A 568 -14.72 -35.99 3.21
C GLU A 568 -13.97 -37.34 3.23
N GLU A 569 -13.39 -37.83 2.13
CA GLU A 569 -12.53 -39.06 2.20
C GLU A 569 -11.07 -38.77 2.63
N GLY A 570 -10.78 -37.51 2.97
CA GLY A 570 -9.46 -37.02 3.32
C GLY A 570 -9.24 -36.60 4.76
N ALA A 571 -10.22 -36.60 5.66
CA ALA A 571 -10.00 -36.33 7.09
C ALA A 571 -11.21 -36.71 7.96
N SER A 572 -10.97 -37.61 8.91
CA SER A 572 -11.64 -37.73 10.23
C SER A 572 -13.16 -37.52 10.29
N LEU A 573 -13.94 -38.60 10.17
CA LEU A 573 -15.35 -38.63 10.54
C LEU A 573 -15.55 -38.45 12.06
N GLU A 574 -16.33 -37.45 12.46
CA GLU A 574 -17.00 -37.43 13.76
C GLU A 574 -18.12 -38.48 13.78
N VAL A 575 -18.01 -39.45 14.70
CA VAL A 575 -19.01 -40.51 14.88
C VAL A 575 -20.13 -40.02 15.81
N ASN A 576 -21.33 -39.85 15.25
CA ASN A 576 -22.54 -39.75 16.05
C ASN A 576 -22.85 -41.09 16.74
N GLY A 577 -22.67 -41.12 18.05
CA GLY A 577 -23.57 -41.81 18.98
C GLY A 577 -23.83 -43.31 18.76
N VAL A 578 -22.80 -44.15 18.85
CA VAL A 578 -22.97 -45.53 19.34
C VAL A 578 -21.82 -45.84 20.30
N VAL A 579 -22.17 -46.13 21.55
CA VAL A 579 -21.25 -46.65 22.56
C VAL A 579 -20.82 -48.05 22.11
N VAL A 580 -19.62 -48.18 21.58
CA VAL A 580 -18.93 -49.47 21.43
C VAL A 580 -17.61 -49.34 22.18
N GLY A 581 -17.55 -50.02 23.33
CA GLY A 581 -16.37 -50.07 24.18
C GLY A 581 -15.21 -50.81 23.53
N GLY A 582 -14.00 -50.36 23.82
CA GLY A 582 -12.75 -51.00 23.43
C GLY A 582 -11.73 -50.02 22.87
N GLY A 583 -11.30 -49.06 23.70
CA GLY A 583 -10.12 -48.24 23.39
C GLY A 583 -8.88 -49.11 23.36
N ALA A 584 -8.26 -49.21 22.18
CA ALA A 584 -6.85 -49.52 22.06
C ALA A 584 -6.14 -48.19 21.81
N ASP A 585 -5.63 -47.60 22.90
CA ASP A 585 -4.61 -46.56 22.84
C ASP A 585 -3.41 -47.12 22.08
N MET A 586 -3.25 -46.75 20.81
CA MET A 586 -1.95 -46.87 20.13
C MET A 586 -1.04 -45.78 20.67
N ALA A 587 -0.44 -46.08 21.83
CA ALA A 587 0.65 -45.32 22.40
C ALA A 587 1.72 -45.04 21.33
N ALA A 588 2.17 -43.79 21.25
CA ALA A 588 3.34 -43.41 20.47
C ALA A 588 4.49 -44.35 20.84
N ASP A 589 4.95 -45.18 19.90
CA ASP A 589 6.20 -45.91 20.05
C ASP A 589 7.33 -44.87 20.15
N PRO A 590 8.04 -44.78 21.29
CA PRO A 590 9.15 -43.86 21.46
C PRO A 590 10.28 -44.09 20.43
N GLY A 591 10.29 -45.25 19.76
CA GLY A 591 11.30 -45.63 18.77
C GLY A 591 11.08 -45.08 17.34
N ASN A 592 9.88 -44.61 16.98
CA ASN A 592 9.59 -44.18 15.61
C ASN A 592 9.74 -42.66 15.42
N ARG A 593 10.99 -42.21 15.35
CA ARG A 593 11.36 -40.79 15.19
C ARG A 593 10.79 -40.17 13.90
N ALA A 594 10.66 -40.95 12.83
CA ALA A 594 10.09 -40.48 11.56
C ALA A 594 8.60 -40.15 11.72
N TRP A 595 7.80 -41.02 12.35
CA TRP A 595 6.39 -40.75 12.60
C TRP A 595 6.16 -39.57 13.55
N GLN A 596 6.97 -39.44 14.60
CA GLN A 596 6.94 -38.28 15.48
C GLN A 596 7.20 -36.97 14.72
N SER A 597 8.19 -36.98 13.80
CA SER A 597 8.47 -35.82 12.94
C SER A 597 7.28 -35.50 12.02
N VAL A 598 6.62 -36.51 11.45
CA VAL A 598 5.39 -36.30 10.66
C VAL A 598 4.28 -35.63 11.49
N GLN A 599 4.06 -36.07 12.73
CA GLN A 599 3.06 -35.49 13.61
C GLN A 599 3.39 -34.03 13.98
N LEU A 600 4.67 -33.73 14.24
CA LEU A 600 5.14 -32.38 14.56
C LEU A 600 5.13 -31.44 13.35
N ALA A 601 5.50 -31.92 12.16
CA ALA A 601 5.45 -31.17 10.91
C ALA A 601 4.01 -30.81 10.51
N ARG A 602 3.04 -31.67 10.84
CA ARG A 602 1.60 -31.46 10.58
C ARG A 602 0.87 -30.72 11.69
N ASN A 603 1.57 -30.29 12.75
CA ASN A 603 0.95 -29.54 13.83
C ASN A 603 0.34 -28.23 13.28
N VAL A 604 -0.93 -27.98 13.59
CA VAL A 604 -1.67 -26.82 13.09
C VAL A 604 -1.10 -25.48 13.58
N HIS A 605 -0.37 -25.49 14.69
CA HIS A 605 0.30 -24.33 15.28
C HIS A 605 1.76 -24.19 14.86
N ARG A 606 2.28 -25.09 14.01
CA ARG A 606 3.63 -24.93 13.44
C ARG A 606 3.68 -23.63 12.64
N PRO A 607 4.72 -22.79 12.82
CA PRO A 607 4.84 -21.53 12.10
C PRO A 607 4.91 -21.81 10.60
N THR A 608 4.11 -21.09 9.82
CA THR A 608 4.13 -21.18 8.36
C THR A 608 5.22 -20.28 7.79
N ALA A 609 5.53 -20.42 6.50
CA ALA A 609 6.61 -19.66 5.87
C ALA A 609 6.45 -18.14 6.01
N ARG A 610 5.22 -17.62 6.02
CA ARG A 610 4.92 -16.20 6.27
C ARG A 610 5.42 -15.72 7.62
N ALA A 611 5.31 -16.54 8.67
CA ALA A 611 5.84 -16.19 9.98
C ALA A 611 7.38 -16.02 9.96
N TYR A 612 8.09 -16.83 9.17
CA TYR A 612 9.54 -16.69 8.99
C TYR A 612 9.89 -15.43 8.17
N ILE A 613 9.17 -15.18 7.08
CA ILE A 613 9.33 -13.98 6.25
C ILE A 613 9.16 -12.71 7.11
N ASP A 614 8.05 -12.63 7.86
CA ASP A 614 7.74 -11.47 8.71
C ASP A 614 8.74 -11.30 9.87
N THR A 615 9.45 -12.37 10.26
CA THR A 615 10.42 -12.34 11.37
C THR A 615 11.80 -11.84 10.94
N PHE A 616 12.27 -12.20 9.74
CA PHE A 616 13.67 -11.94 9.36
C PHE A 616 13.93 -11.39 7.95
N VAL A 617 12.89 -11.18 7.14
CA VAL A 617 13.04 -10.56 5.82
C VAL A 617 12.65 -9.09 5.94
N ASP A 618 13.66 -8.24 6.06
CA ASP A 618 13.46 -6.81 6.17
C ASP A 618 12.93 -6.24 4.84
N GLY A 619 11.91 -5.39 4.91
CA GLY A 619 11.35 -4.69 3.75
C GLY A 619 10.79 -5.62 2.67
N PHE A 620 10.21 -6.76 3.04
CA PHE A 620 9.64 -7.71 2.09
C PHE A 620 8.52 -7.09 1.24
N ILE A 621 8.67 -7.18 -0.08
CA ILE A 621 7.67 -6.79 -1.07
C ILE A 621 7.22 -8.05 -1.80
N GLU A 622 5.97 -8.46 -1.57
CA GLU A 622 5.34 -9.59 -2.25
C GLU A 622 5.06 -9.24 -3.72
N LEU A 623 5.40 -10.15 -4.62
CA LEU A 623 5.24 -10.03 -6.07
C LEU A 623 4.33 -11.15 -6.58
N HIS A 624 3.12 -10.78 -6.97
CA HIS A 624 2.02 -11.68 -7.33
C HIS A 624 2.04 -12.10 -8.82
N GLY A 625 1.29 -13.15 -9.11
CA GLY A 625 0.91 -13.56 -10.45
C GLY A 625 1.96 -14.33 -11.24
N ASP A 626 1.51 -15.17 -12.16
CA ASP A 626 2.38 -15.85 -13.13
C ASP A 626 2.49 -15.11 -14.48
N ARG A 627 1.75 -14.01 -14.66
CA ARG A 627 1.57 -13.24 -15.90
C ARG A 627 0.92 -14.02 -17.05
N ALA A 628 0.26 -15.13 -16.75
CA ALA A 628 -0.37 -15.98 -17.76
C ALA A 628 -1.84 -16.32 -17.42
N PHE A 629 -2.11 -16.79 -16.21
CA PHE A 629 -3.42 -17.28 -15.82
C PHE A 629 -3.90 -16.77 -14.46
N GLY A 630 -3.03 -16.73 -13.45
CA GLY A 630 -3.48 -16.51 -12.07
C GLY A 630 -2.36 -16.22 -11.08
N ASP A 631 -2.77 -15.76 -9.89
CA ASP A 631 -1.91 -15.73 -8.71
C ASP A 631 -2.25 -16.91 -7.79
N ASP A 632 -1.29 -17.83 -7.61
CA ASP A 632 -1.45 -18.95 -6.66
C ASP A 632 -0.93 -18.56 -5.28
N GLU A 633 -1.83 -18.42 -4.32
CA GLU A 633 -1.52 -18.04 -2.96
C GLU A 633 -0.84 -19.14 -2.14
N ALA A 634 -0.79 -20.38 -2.63
CA ALA A 634 0.00 -21.45 -2.01
C ALA A 634 1.51 -21.17 -2.10
N VAL A 635 1.94 -20.25 -2.97
CA VAL A 635 3.31 -19.80 -3.08
C VAL A 635 3.40 -18.30 -2.84
N VAL A 636 4.08 -17.88 -1.79
CA VAL A 636 4.41 -16.48 -1.52
C VAL A 636 5.79 -16.19 -2.10
N CYS A 637 5.88 -15.22 -3.00
CA CYS A 637 7.14 -14.85 -3.64
C CYS A 637 7.37 -13.34 -3.51
N GLY A 638 8.62 -12.91 -3.37
CA GLY A 638 8.92 -11.49 -3.30
C GLY A 638 10.40 -11.19 -3.16
N VAL A 639 10.70 -9.93 -2.89
CA VAL A 639 12.06 -9.43 -2.70
C VAL A 639 12.19 -8.72 -1.36
N GLY A 640 13.37 -8.78 -0.76
CA GLY A 640 13.65 -8.14 0.52
C GLY A 640 15.11 -8.27 0.92
N TRP A 641 15.41 -8.07 2.19
CA TRP A 641 16.76 -8.11 2.73
C TRP A 641 16.90 -9.18 3.81
N ILE A 642 17.96 -9.98 3.75
CA ILE A 642 18.34 -10.92 4.82
C ILE A 642 19.81 -10.64 5.16
N GLY A 643 20.07 -10.27 6.41
CA GLY A 643 21.44 -9.98 6.87
C GLY A 643 22.13 -8.86 6.07
N GLY A 644 21.38 -7.85 5.62
CA GLY A 644 21.88 -6.75 4.78
C GLY A 644 22.08 -7.09 3.31
N ARG A 645 21.79 -8.33 2.88
CA ARG A 645 21.87 -8.75 1.48
C ARG A 645 20.48 -8.73 0.84
N ALA A 646 20.37 -8.13 -0.34
CA ALA A 646 19.17 -8.21 -1.15
C ALA A 646 18.95 -9.66 -1.65
N VAL A 647 17.75 -10.19 -1.49
CA VAL A 647 17.39 -11.58 -1.83
C VAL A 647 16.04 -11.65 -2.54
N THR A 648 15.85 -12.68 -3.37
CA THR A 648 14.52 -13.14 -3.77
C THR A 648 14.09 -14.25 -2.82
N VAL A 649 12.90 -14.14 -2.23
CA VAL A 649 12.33 -15.19 -1.36
C VAL A 649 11.16 -15.86 -2.08
N ILE A 650 11.15 -17.19 -2.09
CA ILE A 650 10.09 -18.02 -2.67
C ILE A 650 9.67 -19.03 -1.60
N ALA A 651 8.40 -19.02 -1.21
CA ALA A 651 7.94 -19.76 -0.06
C ALA A 651 6.64 -20.50 -0.33
N GLN A 652 6.53 -21.76 0.08
CA GLN A 652 5.25 -22.46 0.14
C GLN A 652 4.53 -22.11 1.43
N GLU A 653 3.28 -21.66 1.32
CA GLU A 653 2.51 -21.12 2.45
C GLU A 653 1.23 -21.91 2.67
N LYS A 654 1.14 -22.56 3.85
CA LYS A 654 -0.02 -23.36 4.23
C LYS A 654 -1.21 -22.55 4.73
N GLY A 655 -1.01 -21.36 5.28
CA GLY A 655 -2.03 -20.57 5.96
C GLY A 655 -2.08 -20.83 7.47
N ALA A 656 -2.26 -19.77 8.25
CA ALA A 656 -2.22 -19.84 9.72
C ALA A 656 -3.52 -20.38 10.34
N ASP A 657 -4.65 -20.21 9.65
CA ASP A 657 -5.98 -20.68 10.07
C ASP A 657 -6.70 -21.47 8.96
N LEU A 658 -7.87 -22.04 9.27
CA LEU A 658 -8.63 -22.85 8.32
C LEU A 658 -9.04 -22.07 7.06
N LYS A 659 -9.41 -20.80 7.20
CA LYS A 659 -9.85 -19.97 6.07
C LYS A 659 -8.67 -19.71 5.14
N GLU A 660 -7.51 -19.35 5.70
CA GLU A 660 -6.28 -19.19 4.93
C GLU A 660 -5.81 -20.51 4.30
N ARG A 661 -5.89 -21.62 5.04
CA ARG A 661 -5.53 -22.94 4.52
C ARG A 661 -6.34 -23.34 3.30
N ILE A 662 -7.66 -23.13 3.33
CA ILE A 662 -8.49 -23.37 2.16
C ILE A 662 -8.08 -22.47 1.00
N ARG A 663 -7.88 -21.16 1.27
CA ARG A 663 -7.51 -20.17 0.25
C ARG A 663 -6.17 -20.49 -0.42
N ARG A 664 -5.19 -20.94 0.37
CA ARG A 664 -3.83 -21.28 -0.07
C ARG A 664 -3.65 -22.76 -0.39
N ASN A 665 -4.76 -23.48 -0.57
CA ASN A 665 -4.76 -24.88 -0.94
C ASN A 665 -3.88 -25.76 -0.03
N PHE A 666 -3.84 -25.47 1.27
CA PHE A 666 -3.04 -26.15 2.28
C PHE A 666 -1.54 -26.19 1.94
N GLY A 667 -1.04 -25.20 1.21
CA GLY A 667 0.33 -25.11 0.74
C GLY A 667 0.65 -26.06 -0.41
N CYS A 668 -0.37 -26.61 -1.08
CA CYS A 668 -0.21 -27.43 -2.28
C CYS A 668 -0.32 -26.55 -3.54
N PRO A 669 0.80 -26.20 -4.19
CA PRO A 669 0.75 -25.26 -5.30
C PRO A 669 0.09 -25.85 -6.53
N GLN A 670 -0.64 -24.99 -7.24
CA GLN A 670 -1.12 -25.20 -8.60
C GLN A 670 0.00 -24.86 -9.62
N PRO A 671 -0.20 -25.08 -10.94
CA PRO A 671 0.83 -24.78 -11.93
C PRO A 671 1.27 -23.31 -11.93
N GLU A 672 0.35 -22.39 -11.63
CA GLU A 672 0.58 -20.95 -11.53
C GLU A 672 1.60 -20.60 -10.44
N GLY A 673 1.60 -21.29 -9.29
CA GLY A 673 2.57 -21.06 -8.22
C GLY A 673 4.00 -21.39 -8.64
N TYR A 674 4.16 -22.47 -9.40
CA TYR A 674 5.45 -22.85 -9.99
C TYR A 674 5.87 -21.87 -11.09
N ARG A 675 4.95 -21.42 -11.96
CA ARG A 675 5.29 -20.40 -12.98
C ARG A 675 5.69 -19.06 -12.35
N LYS A 676 4.99 -18.63 -11.30
CA LYS A 676 5.33 -17.44 -10.50
C LYS A 676 6.73 -17.58 -9.88
N SER A 677 7.04 -18.74 -9.32
CA SER A 677 8.38 -19.07 -8.79
C SER A 677 9.45 -18.94 -9.86
N LEU A 678 9.25 -19.62 -11.00
CA LEU A 678 10.16 -19.58 -12.15
C LEU A 678 10.40 -18.15 -12.68
N ARG A 679 9.33 -17.36 -12.79
CA ARG A 679 9.39 -15.95 -13.20
C ARG A 679 10.32 -15.15 -12.28
N LEU A 680 10.16 -15.28 -10.96
CA LEU A 680 11.01 -14.55 -10.02
C LEU A 680 12.42 -15.12 -9.91
N MET A 681 12.64 -16.42 -10.13
CA MET A 681 13.99 -16.99 -10.25
C MET A 681 14.73 -16.38 -11.45
N ARG A 682 14.07 -16.27 -12.61
CA ARG A 682 14.64 -15.61 -13.80
C ARG A 682 14.90 -14.13 -13.57
N GLN A 683 14.01 -13.46 -12.86
CA GLN A 683 14.21 -12.07 -12.45
C GLN A 683 15.43 -11.95 -11.52
N ALA A 684 15.58 -12.86 -10.54
CA ALA A 684 16.72 -12.91 -9.64
C ALA A 684 18.04 -13.09 -10.41
N GLU A 685 18.06 -14.02 -11.37
CA GLU A 685 19.20 -14.28 -12.27
C GLU A 685 19.57 -13.04 -13.10
N LYS A 686 18.58 -12.35 -13.71
CA LYS A 686 18.80 -11.09 -14.44
C LYS A 686 19.55 -10.05 -13.60
N PHE A 687 19.24 -9.98 -12.29
CA PHE A 687 19.80 -8.97 -11.38
C PHE A 687 20.95 -9.48 -10.52
N GLY A 688 21.43 -10.71 -10.71
CA GLY A 688 22.49 -11.27 -9.85
C GLY A 688 22.09 -11.45 -8.38
N ARG A 689 20.79 -11.55 -8.09
CA ARG A 689 20.26 -11.63 -6.72
C ARG A 689 20.12 -13.09 -6.28
N PRO A 690 20.65 -13.50 -5.12
CA PRO A 690 20.47 -14.87 -4.62
C PRO A 690 19.01 -15.18 -4.28
N VAL A 691 18.68 -16.46 -4.32
CA VAL A 691 17.33 -17.00 -4.07
C VAL A 691 17.30 -17.80 -2.78
N VAL A 692 16.28 -17.53 -1.95
CA VAL A 692 16.00 -18.29 -0.73
C VAL A 692 14.64 -18.96 -0.87
N CYS A 693 14.62 -20.28 -0.77
CA CYS A 693 13.40 -21.07 -0.85
C CYS A 693 12.98 -21.57 0.54
N LEU A 694 11.74 -21.31 0.95
CA LEU A 694 11.14 -21.84 2.17
C LEU A 694 10.09 -22.89 1.81
N VAL A 695 10.37 -24.15 2.12
CA VAL A 695 9.58 -25.30 1.65
C VAL A 695 8.70 -25.81 2.78
N ASP A 696 7.39 -25.79 2.57
CA ASP A 696 6.39 -26.37 3.48
C ASP A 696 5.13 -26.79 2.71
N THR A 697 5.20 -27.93 2.04
CA THR A 697 4.14 -28.48 1.21
C THR A 697 3.95 -29.99 1.41
N GLN A 698 2.72 -30.45 1.28
CA GLN A 698 2.40 -31.88 1.17
C GLN A 698 2.63 -32.43 -0.24
N GLY A 699 2.86 -31.55 -1.20
CA GLY A 699 3.06 -31.87 -2.62
C GLY A 699 2.34 -30.88 -3.51
N ALA A 700 2.51 -31.04 -4.82
CA ALA A 700 1.74 -30.27 -5.78
C ALA A 700 0.25 -30.66 -5.72
N PHE A 701 -0.62 -29.73 -6.10
CA PHE A 701 -2.05 -30.03 -6.19
C PHE A 701 -2.31 -31.05 -7.30
N CYS A 702 -3.00 -32.15 -6.96
CA CYS A 702 -3.25 -33.27 -7.85
C CYS A 702 -4.72 -33.32 -8.34
N GLY A 703 -5.26 -32.17 -8.75
CA GLY A 703 -6.62 -32.04 -9.28
C GLY A 703 -6.68 -32.02 -10.80
N MET A 704 -7.84 -32.37 -11.38
CA MET A 704 -8.08 -32.35 -12.83
C MET A 704 -7.71 -31.00 -13.47
N GLU A 705 -8.10 -29.91 -12.81
CA GLU A 705 -7.81 -28.55 -13.24
C GLU A 705 -6.30 -28.23 -13.34
N ALA A 706 -5.49 -28.78 -12.42
CA ALA A 706 -4.05 -28.60 -12.45
C ALA A 706 -3.40 -29.39 -13.59
N GLU A 707 -3.90 -30.60 -13.88
CA GLU A 707 -3.48 -31.38 -15.05
C GLU A 707 -3.80 -30.66 -16.36
N GLU A 708 -5.01 -30.12 -16.51
CA GLU A 708 -5.43 -29.36 -17.71
C GLU A 708 -4.57 -28.11 -17.93
N ARG A 709 -4.10 -27.49 -16.85
CA ARG A 709 -3.20 -26.34 -16.89
C ARG A 709 -1.72 -26.72 -16.89
N GLY A 710 -1.34 -28.00 -16.95
CA GLY A 710 0.05 -28.43 -17.14
C GLY A 710 0.91 -28.44 -15.87
N GLN A 711 0.41 -29.04 -14.78
CA GLN A 711 1.12 -29.22 -13.51
C GLN A 711 2.50 -29.87 -13.66
N GLY A 712 2.59 -30.96 -14.42
CA GLY A 712 3.85 -31.66 -14.67
C GLY A 712 4.87 -30.78 -15.41
N ASN A 713 4.43 -30.02 -16.41
CA ASN A 713 5.28 -29.09 -17.15
C ASN A 713 5.81 -27.98 -16.24
N ALA A 714 4.95 -27.36 -15.42
CA ALA A 714 5.35 -26.28 -14.54
C ALA A 714 6.41 -26.72 -13.51
N ILE A 715 6.30 -27.94 -12.97
CA ILE A 715 7.30 -28.55 -12.09
C ILE A 715 8.60 -28.84 -12.85
N ALA A 716 8.51 -29.47 -14.03
CA ALA A 716 9.68 -29.81 -14.85
C ALA A 716 10.48 -28.55 -15.24
N ASP A 717 9.79 -27.48 -15.63
CA ASP A 717 10.42 -26.21 -16.01
C ASP A 717 11.12 -25.54 -14.82
N ASN A 718 10.56 -25.64 -13.60
CA ASN A 718 11.22 -25.15 -12.39
C ASN A 718 12.49 -25.93 -12.07
N LEU A 719 12.43 -27.26 -12.15
CA LEU A 719 13.60 -28.11 -11.92
C LEU A 719 14.72 -27.80 -12.92
N LEU A 720 14.38 -27.67 -14.20
CA LEU A 720 15.35 -27.33 -15.24
C LEU A 720 15.95 -25.93 -15.00
N ALA A 721 15.13 -24.95 -14.63
CA ALA A 721 15.60 -23.61 -14.36
C ALA A 721 16.52 -23.54 -13.13
N LEU A 722 16.13 -24.16 -12.01
CA LEU A 722 16.95 -24.24 -10.80
C LEU A 722 18.28 -24.95 -11.05
N ALA A 723 18.29 -26.02 -11.84
CA ALA A 723 19.53 -26.72 -12.18
C ALA A 723 20.54 -25.81 -12.89
N GLY A 724 20.08 -24.91 -13.76
CA GLY A 724 20.93 -24.00 -14.53
C GLY A 724 21.02 -22.56 -14.00
N LEU A 725 20.39 -22.26 -12.86
CA LEU A 725 20.24 -20.88 -12.37
C LEU A 725 21.59 -20.28 -11.97
N ARG A 726 21.98 -19.16 -12.57
CA ARG A 726 23.31 -18.54 -12.40
C ARG A 726 23.42 -17.61 -11.18
N VAL A 727 22.63 -17.87 -10.14
CA VAL A 727 22.74 -17.21 -8.83
C VAL A 727 22.70 -18.25 -7.72
N PRO A 728 23.26 -17.97 -6.53
CA PRO A 728 23.16 -18.86 -5.38
C PRO A 728 21.71 -19.11 -4.96
N VAL A 729 21.40 -20.36 -4.65
CA VAL A 729 20.10 -20.83 -4.18
C VAL A 729 20.29 -21.58 -2.87
N VAL A 730 19.56 -21.16 -1.83
CA VAL A 730 19.50 -21.84 -0.53
C VAL A 730 18.06 -22.23 -0.23
N SER A 731 17.82 -23.51 0.04
CA SER A 731 16.48 -24.01 0.38
C SER A 731 16.42 -24.54 1.80
N VAL A 732 15.35 -24.21 2.51
CA VAL A 732 15.10 -24.69 3.88
C VAL A 732 13.71 -25.31 3.96
N LEU A 733 13.63 -26.59 4.34
CA LEU A 733 12.37 -27.26 4.61
C LEU A 733 11.95 -26.96 6.05
N LEU A 734 10.84 -26.23 6.19
CA LEU A 734 10.31 -25.76 7.48
C LEU A 734 9.36 -26.76 8.12
N GLY A 735 8.64 -27.55 7.32
CA GLY A 735 7.63 -28.48 7.79
C GLY A 735 7.58 -29.72 6.93
N GLU A 736 6.64 -29.78 6.00
CA GLU A 736 6.52 -30.90 5.07
C GLU A 736 7.25 -30.59 3.74
N GLY A 737 7.98 -31.58 3.22
CA GLY A 737 8.49 -31.61 1.86
C GLY A 737 7.87 -32.79 1.13
N GLY A 738 6.81 -32.54 0.37
CA GLY A 738 6.11 -33.55 -0.41
C GLY A 738 6.57 -33.64 -1.87
N SER A 739 7.18 -34.77 -2.23
CA SER A 739 7.37 -35.24 -3.61
C SER A 739 8.01 -34.19 -4.56
N GLY A 740 7.65 -34.25 -5.84
CA GLY A 740 8.07 -33.29 -6.86
C GLY A 740 7.65 -31.84 -6.59
N GLY A 741 6.58 -31.63 -5.82
CA GLY A 741 6.12 -30.28 -5.47
C GLY A 741 7.06 -29.54 -4.52
N ALA A 742 7.66 -30.25 -3.55
CA ALA A 742 8.74 -29.72 -2.74
C ALA A 742 10.06 -29.64 -3.52
N LEU A 743 10.37 -30.67 -4.31
CA LEU A 743 11.63 -30.71 -5.09
C LEU A 743 11.76 -29.54 -6.06
N ALA A 744 10.64 -29.07 -6.62
CA ALA A 744 10.58 -27.90 -7.49
C ALA A 744 11.08 -26.60 -6.83
N LEU A 745 11.25 -26.56 -5.50
CA LEU A 745 11.87 -25.45 -4.76
C LEU A 745 13.08 -25.90 -3.91
N ALA A 746 13.35 -27.20 -3.82
CA ALA A 746 14.44 -27.76 -3.03
C ALA A 746 15.68 -28.15 -3.87
N LEU A 747 15.63 -28.03 -5.20
CA LEU A 747 16.81 -28.13 -6.05
C LEU A 747 17.66 -26.86 -5.87
N ALA A 748 18.69 -26.93 -5.03
CA ALA A 748 19.48 -25.77 -4.60
C ALA A 748 20.95 -26.14 -4.34
N ASP A 749 21.80 -25.12 -4.17
CA ASP A 749 23.23 -25.29 -3.84
C ASP A 749 23.42 -25.86 -2.44
N ARG A 750 22.55 -25.43 -1.53
CA ARG A 750 22.49 -25.87 -0.13
C ARG A 750 21.04 -26.10 0.28
N VAL A 751 20.77 -27.24 0.89
CA VAL A 751 19.45 -27.64 1.37
C VAL A 751 19.55 -27.97 2.84
N ALA A 752 18.76 -27.29 3.68
CA ALA A 752 18.63 -27.61 5.10
C ALA A 752 17.21 -28.02 5.46
N MET A 753 17.06 -28.71 6.59
CA MET A 753 15.76 -29.06 7.17
C MET A 753 15.71 -28.61 8.62
N GLN A 754 14.58 -28.08 9.07
CA GLN A 754 14.34 -27.96 10.51
C GLN A 754 14.23 -29.34 11.16
N GLU A 755 14.59 -29.43 12.44
CA GLU A 755 14.76 -30.68 13.19
C GLU A 755 13.58 -31.66 13.09
N HIS A 756 12.35 -31.13 13.07
CA HIS A 756 11.13 -31.92 13.00
C HIS A 756 10.42 -31.82 11.64
N ALA A 757 11.08 -31.26 10.63
CA ALA A 757 10.60 -31.29 9.26
C ALA A 757 10.72 -32.71 8.66
N VAL A 758 9.89 -32.99 7.65
CA VAL A 758 9.86 -34.28 6.95
C VAL A 758 10.04 -34.09 5.45
N TYR A 759 10.77 -35.00 4.80
CA TYR A 759 10.93 -35.00 3.34
C TYR A 759 10.58 -36.38 2.77
N SER A 760 9.77 -36.43 1.72
CA SER A 760 9.19 -37.70 1.25
C SER A 760 8.86 -37.74 -0.24
N VAL A 761 8.90 -38.93 -0.82
CA VAL A 761 8.46 -39.18 -2.20
C VAL A 761 6.94 -39.18 -2.31
N LEU A 762 6.25 -39.62 -1.24
CA LEU A 762 4.80 -39.70 -1.10
C LEU A 762 4.45 -39.63 0.39
N SER A 763 3.21 -39.25 0.71
CA SER A 763 2.72 -39.32 2.09
C SER A 763 2.83 -40.75 2.66
N PRO A 764 3.09 -40.92 3.97
CA PRO A 764 3.11 -42.21 4.64
C PRO A 764 1.83 -43.02 4.42
N GLU A 765 0.69 -42.33 4.45
CA GLU A 765 -0.62 -42.91 4.20
C GLU A 765 -0.74 -43.42 2.76
N GLY A 766 -0.27 -42.63 1.80
CA GLY A 766 -0.26 -43.00 0.38
C GLY A 766 0.64 -44.21 0.12
N PHE A 767 1.85 -44.21 0.68
CA PHE A 767 2.79 -45.32 0.58
C PHE A 767 2.19 -46.62 1.14
N ALA A 768 1.65 -46.57 2.36
CA ALA A 768 1.08 -47.74 3.03
C ALA A 768 -0.16 -48.27 2.29
N SER A 769 -1.00 -47.37 1.76
CA SER A 769 -2.15 -47.74 0.94
C SER A 769 -1.73 -48.41 -0.39
N ILE A 770 -0.76 -47.85 -1.11
CA ILE A 770 -0.35 -48.36 -2.43
C ILE A 770 0.42 -49.67 -2.33
N LEU A 771 1.45 -49.72 -1.47
CA LEU A 771 2.38 -50.86 -1.44
C LEU A 771 1.93 -51.96 -0.48
N TRP A 772 1.29 -51.61 0.63
CA TRP A 772 0.87 -52.58 1.65
C TRP A 772 -0.64 -52.81 1.68
N LYS A 773 -1.41 -52.05 0.89
CA LYS A 773 -2.89 -52.12 0.85
C LYS A 773 -3.51 -51.90 2.24
N ASP A 774 -2.81 -51.17 3.11
CA ASP A 774 -3.21 -50.91 4.48
C ASP A 774 -2.73 -49.53 4.93
N ARG A 775 -3.64 -48.56 4.94
CA ARG A 775 -3.36 -47.18 5.33
C ARG A 775 -3.01 -47.03 6.82
N THR A 776 -3.44 -47.97 7.67
CA THR A 776 -3.20 -47.89 9.13
C THR A 776 -1.72 -48.07 9.48
N ARG A 777 -0.94 -48.64 8.56
CA ARG A 777 0.51 -48.84 8.68
C ARG A 777 1.33 -47.60 8.30
N ALA A 778 0.72 -46.42 8.23
CA ALA A 778 1.40 -45.15 7.98
C ALA A 778 2.61 -44.88 8.91
N PRO A 779 2.56 -45.18 10.23
CA PRO A 779 3.74 -45.02 11.10
C PRO A 779 4.92 -45.87 10.64
N GLU A 780 4.68 -47.14 10.30
CA GLU A 780 5.71 -48.04 9.79
C GLU A 780 6.25 -47.56 8.43
N ALA A 781 5.36 -47.06 7.56
CA ALA A 781 5.74 -46.51 6.26
C ALA A 781 6.66 -45.29 6.39
N ALA A 782 6.37 -44.39 7.34
CA ALA A 782 7.21 -43.21 7.59
C ALA A 782 8.65 -43.60 7.99
N ALA A 783 8.79 -44.62 8.83
CA ALA A 783 10.10 -45.16 9.22
C ALA A 783 10.83 -45.82 8.04
N VAL A 784 10.12 -46.64 7.24
CA VAL A 784 10.70 -47.31 6.06
C VAL A 784 11.19 -46.31 5.02
N MET A 785 10.46 -45.21 4.82
CA MET A 785 10.82 -44.14 3.90
C MET A 785 11.91 -43.20 4.41
N LYS A 786 12.34 -43.32 5.68
CA LYS A 786 13.38 -42.50 6.29
C LYS A 786 13.15 -40.98 6.15
N MET A 787 11.94 -40.56 6.51
CA MET A 787 11.46 -39.20 6.21
C MET A 787 12.01 -38.09 7.11
N SER A 788 12.69 -38.41 8.22
CA SER A 788 13.11 -37.40 9.18
C SER A 788 14.32 -36.59 8.72
N ALA A 789 14.45 -35.34 9.20
CA ALA A 789 15.60 -34.48 8.90
C ALA A 789 16.96 -35.13 9.20
N ALA A 790 17.05 -35.86 10.32
CA ALA A 790 18.28 -36.56 10.70
C ALA A 790 18.65 -37.67 9.70
N GLU A 791 17.67 -38.44 9.23
CA GLU A 791 17.91 -39.51 8.25
C GLU A 791 18.23 -38.94 6.86
N ALA A 792 17.51 -37.90 6.43
CA ALA A 792 17.79 -37.21 5.17
C ALA A 792 19.22 -36.64 5.13
N CYS A 793 19.70 -36.10 6.26
CA CYS A 793 21.08 -35.62 6.41
C CYS A 793 22.09 -36.78 6.39
N GLN A 794 21.82 -37.89 7.08
CA GLN A 794 22.68 -39.09 7.03
C GLN A 794 22.77 -39.70 5.63
N MET A 795 21.72 -39.57 4.82
CA MET A 795 21.70 -40.01 3.42
C MET A 795 22.36 -39.01 2.47
N GLY A 796 22.80 -37.84 2.95
CA GLY A 796 23.39 -36.77 2.15
C GLY A 796 22.40 -36.09 1.19
N ILE A 797 21.09 -36.20 1.44
CA ILE A 797 20.05 -35.51 0.66
C ILE A 797 19.99 -34.03 1.03
N VAL A 798 20.23 -33.72 2.31
CA VAL A 798 20.30 -32.36 2.87
C VAL A 798 21.64 -32.15 3.57
N ASP A 799 22.10 -30.91 3.63
CA ASP A 799 23.43 -30.52 4.14
C ASP A 799 23.43 -30.28 5.64
N ALA A 800 22.29 -29.83 6.19
CA ALA A 800 22.18 -29.44 7.58
C ALA A 800 20.80 -29.74 8.18
N VAL A 801 20.81 -30.04 9.47
CA VAL A 801 19.60 -30.08 10.31
C VAL A 801 19.65 -28.91 11.26
N LEU A 802 18.66 -28.03 11.19
CA LEU A 802 18.56 -26.80 11.98
C LEU A 802 17.75 -27.08 13.24
N SER A 803 18.32 -26.79 14.41
CA SER A 803 17.60 -26.95 15.68
C SER A 803 16.39 -26.00 15.74
N GLU A 804 15.29 -26.48 16.30
CA GLU A 804 14.11 -25.64 16.60
C GLU A 804 14.19 -25.00 18.00
N GLY A 805 15.30 -25.22 18.73
CA GLY A 805 15.51 -24.79 20.11
C GLY A 805 15.19 -25.88 21.15
N PRO A 806 14.88 -25.51 22.41
CA PRO A 806 14.64 -26.48 23.48
C PRO A 806 13.31 -27.25 23.38
N ALA A 807 12.43 -26.83 22.47
CA ALA A 807 11.12 -27.41 22.17
C ALA A 807 10.79 -27.16 20.68
N PRO A 808 9.80 -27.86 20.11
CA PRO A 808 9.47 -27.74 18.68
C PRO A 808 9.05 -26.33 18.25
N ALA A 809 9.09 -26.04 16.96
CA ALA A 809 8.89 -24.71 16.37
C ALA A 809 7.53 -24.07 16.70
N HIS A 810 6.48 -24.86 16.95
CA HIS A 810 5.17 -24.34 17.38
C HIS A 810 5.17 -23.80 18.81
N GLU A 811 6.11 -24.25 19.65
CA GLU A 811 6.32 -23.75 21.01
C GLU A 811 7.42 -22.70 21.08
N ASN A 812 8.39 -22.72 20.15
CA ASN A 812 9.52 -21.78 20.08
C ASN A 812 9.71 -21.12 18.70
N PRO A 813 8.70 -20.41 18.16
CA PRO A 813 8.73 -19.87 16.80
C PRO A 813 9.90 -18.91 16.54
N GLU A 814 10.19 -18.02 17.49
CA GLU A 814 11.27 -17.04 17.36
C GLU A 814 12.66 -17.69 17.30
N ALA A 815 12.91 -18.69 18.15
CA ALA A 815 14.18 -19.41 18.16
C ALA A 815 14.37 -20.23 16.89
N ALA A 816 13.31 -20.90 16.42
CA ALA A 816 13.33 -21.66 15.18
C ALA A 816 13.59 -20.74 13.97
N ALA A 817 12.96 -19.55 13.92
CA ALA A 817 13.19 -18.57 12.87
C ALA A 817 14.61 -17.96 12.90
N GLU A 818 15.14 -17.71 14.09
CA GLU A 818 16.52 -17.22 14.26
C GLU A 818 17.55 -18.22 13.70
N GLN A 819 17.38 -19.52 13.95
CA GLN A 819 18.28 -20.56 13.42
C GLN A 819 18.23 -20.63 11.89
N VAL A 820 17.03 -20.49 11.30
CA VAL A 820 16.88 -20.41 9.85
C VAL A 820 17.55 -19.15 9.30
N ARG A 821 17.34 -17.99 9.92
CA ARG A 821 17.97 -16.73 9.50
C ARG A 821 19.49 -16.83 9.51
N ALA A 822 20.06 -17.32 10.62
CA ALA A 822 21.51 -17.45 10.78
C ALA A 822 22.10 -18.37 9.70
N TYR A 823 21.51 -19.56 9.52
CA TYR A 823 21.96 -20.49 8.48
C TYR A 823 21.90 -19.87 7.07
N VAL A 824 20.77 -19.24 6.71
CA VAL A 824 20.62 -18.62 5.38
C VAL A 824 21.63 -17.49 5.19
N ALA A 825 21.81 -16.62 6.18
CA ALA A 825 22.76 -15.50 6.09
C ALA A 825 24.21 -15.98 5.92
N ASP A 826 24.65 -16.95 6.74
CA ASP A 826 26.00 -17.50 6.69
C ASP A 826 26.25 -18.25 5.38
N THR A 827 25.27 -19.05 4.94
CA THR A 827 25.36 -19.83 3.70
C THR A 827 25.40 -18.94 2.47
N LEU A 828 24.58 -17.87 2.43
CA LEU A 828 24.62 -16.92 1.34
C LEU A 828 25.92 -16.11 1.33
N ALA A 829 26.50 -15.81 2.50
CA ALA A 829 27.81 -15.17 2.56
C ALA A 829 28.89 -16.07 1.93
N GLU A 830 28.92 -17.36 2.27
CA GLU A 830 29.83 -18.35 1.67
C GLU A 830 29.64 -18.48 0.15
N LEU A 831 28.41 -18.73 -0.30
CA LEU A 831 28.13 -19.02 -1.72
C LEU A 831 28.35 -17.80 -2.63
N CYS A 832 28.05 -16.60 -2.14
CA CYS A 832 28.26 -15.38 -2.93
C CYS A 832 29.74 -15.00 -3.09
N GLU A 833 30.65 -15.57 -2.30
CA GLU A 833 32.11 -15.39 -2.46
C GLU A 833 32.71 -16.33 -3.51
N GLN A 834 31.98 -17.38 -3.89
CA GLN A 834 32.45 -18.38 -4.86
C GLN A 834 32.20 -17.93 -6.31
N PRO A 835 33.10 -18.28 -7.25
CA PRO A 835 32.83 -18.12 -8.67
C PRO A 835 31.56 -18.87 -9.07
N ILE A 836 30.70 -18.26 -9.88
CA ILE A 836 29.40 -18.86 -10.23
C ILE A 836 29.54 -20.22 -10.94
N GLU A 837 30.61 -20.42 -11.71
CA GLU A 837 30.86 -21.72 -12.38
C GLU A 837 31.16 -22.83 -11.36
N GLU A 838 31.82 -22.52 -10.24
CA GLU A 838 32.07 -23.48 -9.17
C GLU A 838 30.77 -23.82 -8.41
N VAL A 839 29.91 -22.82 -8.19
CA VAL A 839 28.58 -23.02 -7.59
C VAL A 839 27.71 -23.94 -8.46
N LEU A 840 27.70 -23.71 -9.78
CA LEU A 840 26.94 -24.55 -10.73
C LEU A 840 27.48 -25.99 -10.78
N GLU A 841 28.81 -26.17 -10.83
CA GLU A 841 29.41 -27.50 -10.84
C GLU A 841 29.12 -28.23 -9.52
N ALA A 842 29.26 -27.58 -8.37
CA ALA A 842 28.93 -28.16 -7.07
C ALA A 842 27.45 -28.55 -6.98
N ARG A 843 26.54 -27.76 -7.54
CA ARG A 843 25.12 -28.09 -7.65
C ARG A 843 24.90 -29.33 -8.52
N TYR A 844 25.58 -29.42 -9.66
CA TYR A 844 25.50 -30.59 -10.53
C TYR A 844 26.02 -31.85 -9.84
N GLU A 845 27.22 -31.80 -9.27
CA GLU A 845 27.86 -32.91 -8.55
C GLU A 845 26.99 -33.39 -7.37
N ARG A 846 26.33 -32.48 -6.66
CA ARG A 846 25.39 -32.80 -5.58
C ARG A 846 24.33 -33.79 -6.04
N PHE A 847 23.72 -33.56 -7.21
CA PHE A 847 22.63 -34.39 -7.71
C PHE A 847 23.13 -35.59 -8.54
N ALA A 848 24.30 -35.50 -9.17
CA ALA A 848 24.91 -36.58 -9.96
C ALA A 848 25.28 -37.84 -9.14
N LYS A 849 25.33 -37.75 -7.81
CA LYS A 849 25.63 -38.88 -6.91
C LYS A 849 24.46 -39.86 -6.72
N PHE A 850 23.25 -39.49 -7.16
CA PHE A 850 22.04 -40.30 -7.11
C PHE A 850 21.70 -40.85 -8.49
#